data_AF-A0A1H6JKU5-F1
#
_entry.id   AF-A0A1H6JKU5-F1
#
_cell.length_a   1.000
_cell.length_b   1.000
_cell.length_c   1.000
_cell.angle_alpha   90.00
_cell.angle_beta   90.00
_cell.angle_gamma   90.00
#
_symmetry.space_group_name_H-M   'P 1'
#
loop_
_entity.id
_entity.type
_entity.pdbx_description
1 polymer ?
#
loop_
_entity_poly.entity_id
_entity_poly.type
_entity_poly.pdbx_seq_one_letter_code
_entity_poly.pdbx_strand_id
1 'polypeptide(L)'
;MKRIGVVIPSITDDLQTQLLDGIFKTASAADCDVIVLTTMTNGLEFHVQSEIMDGEESIYCLLERAALDGVLIASQYFVKESVRRMVLEKIRRTGIPCIDLGGSSLGFETVSVPQDDAVYELTCHLIEKHGCRELMFLAGHEGNPDSEQRMSGFLRAVNEHNCTHEIFYGDFWKMRAKELGNELIHHKRKCPDAVVCANDIMAVTLCDVLQKGGINVPGDIIVTGFDGHISAISNFPSVTTIGGIMSETGRAGTEKLLRISGGMPVPDSGNDLHIIYGASCGCVEKMADYQTAALQVREQIRRDTEVSDMLEMRINADVITRASAVESLSELTDIVDQTAHIIKSYRSLHLCILPDWDSEPEQPDICRTKPYPGQMLCAVTKEAWKDGKSGSLFPTSQIVPMLAKPHEPVLLILLPLHAASQVFGYCGFVYEKAADFKASVMLFNLLSSVANGLRILRHRLYAEYLQKTVEEASMYDKMTDMLSKKGLLLYLENQEQTSRNNGIMLVTIAMLTASPNNMSSSIMTDNVLQSELLLANAIRLISGRKYQTARLDKRTFAIVFSLEEETPEYYAEELMIQLEVLIRKMQEGSAAAFLPEPYYVCGEVSYPAEKCLSELWESLSSSMPAEKGFTGISQLKKLRREIHKAPELDWSLSVLAKRLNISKSYVQKLYKEHFGVSYIDDLLEARIGMAKKLLLTTDLRVSEVASSCGYQNATHFMRQFRAKTGMSPSEYRERQ
;
A
#
# COMPACT_ATOMS: atom_id res chain seq x y z
N MET A 1 25.20 -23.30 -12.44
CA MET A 1 25.51 -23.99 -11.18
C MET A 1 24.21 -24.58 -10.66
N LYS A 2 24.26 -25.75 -10.03
CA LYS A 2 23.07 -26.35 -9.41
C LYS A 2 22.80 -25.70 -8.04
N ARG A 3 21.54 -25.70 -7.59
CA ARG A 3 21.10 -24.97 -6.40
C ARG A 3 20.32 -25.86 -5.45
N ILE A 4 20.79 -25.96 -4.22
CA ILE A 4 20.13 -26.71 -3.14
C ILE A 4 19.41 -25.72 -2.24
N GLY A 5 18.08 -25.86 -2.14
CA GLY A 5 17.29 -25.13 -1.16
C GLY A 5 17.43 -25.76 0.23
N VAL A 6 17.63 -24.96 1.27
CA VAL A 6 17.69 -25.41 2.65
C VAL A 6 16.62 -24.68 3.44
N VAL A 7 15.74 -25.41 4.10
CA VAL A 7 14.66 -24.82 4.90
C VAL A 7 14.90 -25.13 6.37
N ILE A 8 15.23 -24.07 7.13
CA ILE A 8 15.44 -24.11 8.58
C ILE A 8 14.63 -22.95 9.16
N PRO A 9 13.68 -23.17 10.08
CA PRO A 9 12.76 -22.13 10.51
C PRO A 9 13.48 -20.95 11.16
N SER A 10 14.46 -21.19 12.01
CA SER A 10 15.34 -20.13 12.53
C SER A 10 16.72 -20.70 12.79
N ILE A 11 17.76 -19.90 12.60
CA ILE A 11 19.15 -20.27 12.96
C ILE A 11 19.57 -19.43 14.16
N THR A 12 19.36 -19.98 15.34
CA THR A 12 19.54 -19.33 16.64
C THR A 12 20.56 -19.99 17.54
N ASP A 13 20.91 -21.25 17.26
CA ASP A 13 21.87 -22.02 18.05
C ASP A 13 23.04 -22.57 17.22
N ASP A 14 24.05 -23.07 17.92
CA ASP A 14 25.28 -23.59 17.31
C ASP A 14 25.05 -24.91 16.58
N LEU A 15 24.08 -25.72 17.01
CA LEU A 15 23.77 -27.01 16.38
C LEU A 15 23.17 -26.81 14.98
N GLN A 16 22.26 -25.84 14.83
CA GLN A 16 21.71 -25.42 13.54
C GLN A 16 22.80 -24.83 12.62
N THR A 17 23.77 -24.12 13.21
CA THR A 17 24.92 -23.58 12.49
C THR A 17 25.84 -24.69 11.99
N GLN A 18 26.13 -25.70 12.83
CA GLN A 18 26.88 -26.89 12.45
C GLN A 18 26.18 -27.69 11.35
N LEU A 19 24.85 -27.85 11.45
CA LEU A 19 24.03 -28.48 10.41
C LEU A 19 24.23 -27.78 9.06
N LEU A 20 24.10 -26.45 9.05
CA LEU A 20 24.29 -25.65 7.84
C LEU A 20 25.74 -25.71 7.31
N ASP A 21 26.73 -25.76 8.20
CA ASP A 21 28.15 -25.90 7.82
C ASP A 21 28.40 -27.24 7.11
N GLY A 22 27.87 -28.34 7.66
CA GLY A 22 27.95 -29.66 7.03
C GLY A 22 27.29 -29.71 5.66
N ILE A 23 26.11 -29.08 5.52
CA ILE A 23 25.42 -28.92 4.23
C ILE A 23 26.30 -28.13 3.25
N PHE A 24 26.79 -26.96 3.67
CA PHE A 24 27.50 -26.06 2.77
C PHE A 24 28.85 -26.62 2.32
N LYS A 25 29.63 -27.22 3.22
CA LYS A 25 30.89 -27.89 2.86
C LYS A 25 30.67 -28.98 1.82
N THR A 26 29.67 -29.81 2.01
CA THR A 26 29.35 -30.94 1.13
C THR A 26 28.82 -30.47 -0.23
N ALA A 27 27.92 -29.47 -0.24
CA ALA A 27 27.37 -28.89 -1.46
C ALA A 27 28.42 -28.13 -2.26
N SER A 28 29.28 -27.35 -1.59
CA SER A 28 30.36 -26.59 -2.21
C SER A 28 31.39 -27.51 -2.87
N ALA A 29 31.74 -28.63 -2.23
CA ALA A 29 32.61 -29.66 -2.82
C ALA A 29 32.01 -30.34 -4.07
N ALA A 30 30.70 -30.21 -4.29
CA ALA A 30 29.99 -30.69 -5.47
C ALA A 30 29.64 -29.57 -6.47
N ASP A 31 30.23 -28.37 -6.33
CA ASP A 31 29.95 -27.19 -7.15
C ASP A 31 28.46 -26.77 -7.15
N CYS A 32 27.82 -26.81 -5.97
CA CYS A 32 26.43 -26.42 -5.77
C CYS A 32 26.28 -25.20 -4.86
N ASP A 33 25.38 -24.29 -5.22
CA ASP A 33 24.97 -23.19 -4.35
C ASP A 33 24.01 -23.70 -3.26
N VAL A 34 24.10 -23.11 -2.06
CA VAL A 34 23.17 -23.37 -0.95
C VAL A 34 22.33 -22.14 -0.69
N ILE A 35 21.01 -22.28 -0.86
CA ILE A 35 20.03 -21.21 -0.69
C ILE A 35 19.20 -21.51 0.55
N VAL A 36 19.46 -20.82 1.65
CA VAL A 36 18.76 -20.99 2.92
C VAL A 36 17.52 -20.09 2.96
N LEU A 37 16.36 -20.67 3.17
CA LEU A 37 15.11 -19.96 3.46
C LEU A 37 14.83 -20.10 4.95
N THR A 38 14.90 -18.99 5.68
CA THR A 38 14.76 -18.97 7.14
C THR A 38 14.00 -17.73 7.60
N THR A 39 13.54 -17.73 8.84
CA THR A 39 12.88 -16.58 9.48
C THR A 39 13.70 -16.10 10.68
N MET A 40 13.48 -14.85 11.11
CA MET A 40 14.20 -14.31 12.27
C MET A 40 13.73 -14.96 13.56
N THR A 41 12.46 -15.39 13.60
CA THR A 41 11.89 -16.09 14.75
C THR A 41 11.21 -17.39 14.31
N ASN A 42 11.11 -18.33 15.23
CA ASN A 42 10.37 -19.58 15.06
C ASN A 42 9.20 -19.56 16.05
N GLY A 43 8.10 -18.93 15.64
CA GLY A 43 7.07 -18.53 16.59
C GLY A 43 6.38 -19.70 17.29
N LEU A 44 6.09 -19.49 18.57
CA LEU A 44 5.43 -20.44 19.47
C LEU A 44 3.92 -20.49 19.20
N GLU A 45 3.31 -21.67 19.27
CA GLU A 45 1.86 -21.86 19.04
C GLU A 45 0.96 -21.02 19.98
N PHE A 46 1.46 -20.60 21.15
CA PHE A 46 0.71 -19.85 22.16
C PHE A 46 0.95 -18.33 22.16
N HIS A 47 1.94 -17.82 21.43
CA HIS A 47 2.14 -16.38 21.27
C HIS A 47 1.50 -15.95 19.95
N VAL A 48 0.27 -15.44 20.05
CA VAL A 48 -0.51 -14.62 19.10
C VAL A 48 -0.24 -14.94 17.62
N GLN A 49 -1.27 -15.39 16.89
CA GLN A 49 -1.34 -15.20 15.43
C GLN A 49 -1.11 -13.71 15.12
N SER A 50 0.16 -13.33 15.05
CA SER A 50 0.58 -11.97 14.90
C SER A 50 0.81 -11.77 13.42
N GLU A 51 0.30 -10.67 12.90
CA GLU A 51 0.49 -10.29 11.51
C GLU A 51 1.99 -10.34 11.11
N ILE A 52 2.89 -10.15 12.07
CA ILE A 52 4.35 -10.30 11.92
C ILE A 52 4.73 -11.73 11.48
N MET A 53 4.17 -12.78 12.10
CA MET A 53 4.47 -14.16 11.72
C MET A 53 4.00 -14.48 10.30
N ASP A 54 2.84 -13.96 9.87
CA ASP A 54 2.36 -14.15 8.50
C ASP A 54 3.34 -13.53 7.48
N GLY A 55 3.91 -12.37 7.83
CA GLY A 55 4.97 -11.74 7.04
C GLY A 55 6.29 -12.52 7.06
N GLU A 56 6.68 -13.11 8.19
CA GLU A 56 7.89 -13.93 8.27
C GLU A 56 7.77 -15.21 7.43
N GLU A 57 6.65 -15.93 7.58
CA GLU A 57 6.36 -17.19 6.89
C GLU A 57 6.23 -17.02 5.36
N SER A 58 6.12 -15.78 4.87
CA SER A 58 6.06 -15.48 3.44
C SER A 58 7.28 -15.97 2.67
N ILE A 59 8.46 -16.04 3.32
CA ILE A 59 9.72 -16.45 2.67
C ILE A 59 9.60 -17.84 2.03
N TYR A 60 8.84 -18.75 2.63
CA TYR A 60 8.66 -20.11 2.13
C TYR A 60 7.88 -20.17 0.81
N CYS A 61 7.18 -19.10 0.43
CA CYS A 61 6.55 -19.01 -0.89
C CYS A 61 7.57 -18.95 -2.04
N LEU A 62 8.84 -18.65 -1.77
CA LEU A 62 9.91 -18.73 -2.78
C LEU A 62 10.19 -20.17 -3.24
N LEU A 63 9.88 -21.19 -2.45
CA LEU A 63 10.09 -22.59 -2.84
C LEU A 63 9.42 -22.93 -4.18
N GLU A 64 8.22 -22.39 -4.43
CA GLU A 64 7.45 -22.62 -5.66
C GLU A 64 7.92 -21.76 -6.85
N ARG A 65 8.85 -20.82 -6.64
CA ARG A 65 9.32 -19.86 -7.65
C ARG A 65 10.80 -20.02 -7.99
N ALA A 66 11.62 -20.33 -7.00
CA ALA A 66 13.06 -20.48 -7.13
C ALA A 66 13.39 -21.71 -7.99
N ALA A 67 14.34 -21.56 -8.91
CA ALA A 67 14.87 -22.69 -9.68
C ALA A 67 15.85 -23.47 -8.79
N LEU A 68 15.34 -24.47 -8.06
CA LEU A 68 16.08 -25.33 -7.15
C LEU A 68 16.16 -26.76 -7.73
N ASP A 69 17.29 -27.43 -7.55
CA ASP A 69 17.55 -28.80 -8.02
C ASP A 69 17.25 -29.87 -6.94
N GLY A 70 17.07 -29.42 -5.69
CA GLY A 70 16.73 -30.26 -4.55
C GLY A 70 16.55 -29.43 -3.28
N VAL A 71 15.88 -30.02 -2.28
CA VAL A 71 15.59 -29.36 -1.00
C VAL A 71 16.05 -30.23 0.17
N LEU A 72 16.67 -29.59 1.16
CA LEU A 72 16.87 -30.14 2.49
C LEU A 72 15.97 -29.37 3.45
N ILE A 73 15.22 -30.08 4.30
CA ILE A 73 14.37 -29.46 5.32
C ILE A 73 14.73 -30.01 6.69
N ALA A 74 14.88 -29.12 7.67
CA ALA A 74 15.02 -29.50 9.08
C ALA A 74 13.64 -29.44 9.76
N SER A 75 12.78 -30.42 9.48
CA SER A 75 11.36 -30.38 9.86
C SER A 75 11.14 -30.45 11.38
N GLN A 76 12.10 -31.00 12.12
CA GLN A 76 12.08 -31.14 13.58
C GLN A 76 12.14 -29.80 14.31
N TYR A 77 12.68 -28.76 13.67
CA TYR A 77 12.81 -27.46 14.32
C TYR A 77 11.52 -26.64 14.25
N PHE A 78 10.55 -26.97 13.38
CA PHE A 78 9.32 -26.19 13.30
C PHE A 78 8.49 -26.35 14.57
N VAL A 79 8.22 -25.24 15.26
CA VAL A 79 7.39 -25.24 16.47
C VAL A 79 5.91 -25.35 16.12
N LYS A 80 5.47 -24.60 15.09
CA LYS A 80 4.07 -24.53 14.66
C LYS A 80 3.76 -25.58 13.59
N GLU A 81 2.87 -26.52 13.93
CA GLU A 81 2.55 -27.65 13.05
C GLU A 81 1.93 -27.21 11.71
N SER A 82 1.13 -26.15 11.72
CA SER A 82 0.49 -25.62 10.50
C SER A 82 1.50 -25.07 9.50
N VAL A 83 2.58 -24.41 9.97
CA VAL A 83 3.66 -23.91 9.11
C VAL A 83 4.45 -25.08 8.56
N ARG A 84 4.80 -26.05 9.41
CA ARG A 84 5.48 -27.28 8.98
C ARG A 84 4.73 -27.95 7.82
N ARG A 85 3.41 -28.15 7.96
CA ARG A 85 2.58 -28.72 6.90
C ARG A 85 2.54 -27.88 5.64
N MET A 86 2.38 -26.56 5.77
CA MET A 86 2.35 -25.62 4.65
C MET A 86 3.64 -25.70 3.82
N VAL A 87 4.80 -25.69 4.48
CA VAL A 87 6.11 -25.80 3.83
C VAL A 87 6.26 -27.15 3.12
N LEU A 88 5.93 -28.26 3.80
CA LEU A 88 5.99 -29.60 3.20
C LEU A 88 5.09 -29.71 1.97
N GLU A 89 3.88 -29.16 1.99
CA GLU A 89 2.99 -29.13 0.83
C GLU A 89 3.55 -28.31 -0.34
N LYS A 90 4.16 -27.16 -0.06
CA LYS A 90 4.83 -26.36 -1.10
C LYS A 90 5.95 -27.15 -1.77
N ILE A 91 6.80 -27.82 -1.00
CA ILE A 91 7.87 -28.67 -1.53
C ILE A 91 7.28 -29.82 -2.38
N ARG A 92 6.19 -30.47 -1.95
CA ARG A 92 5.56 -31.52 -2.76
C ARG A 92 5.04 -31.02 -4.11
N ARG A 93 4.54 -29.78 -4.17
CA ARG A 93 4.02 -29.18 -5.40
C ARG A 93 5.10 -28.85 -6.42
N THR A 94 6.34 -28.61 -5.99
CA THR A 94 7.45 -28.35 -6.92
C THR A 94 7.91 -29.61 -7.65
N GLY A 95 7.71 -30.79 -7.04
CA GLY A 95 8.15 -32.08 -7.58
C GLY A 95 9.66 -32.29 -7.56
N ILE A 96 10.44 -31.41 -6.90
CA ILE A 96 11.88 -31.55 -6.77
C ILE A 96 12.25 -32.53 -5.65
N PRO A 97 13.38 -33.26 -5.74
CA PRO A 97 13.84 -34.15 -4.68
C PRO A 97 13.99 -33.42 -3.35
N CYS A 98 13.53 -34.05 -2.26
CA CYS A 98 13.60 -33.47 -0.92
C CYS A 98 14.03 -34.52 0.10
N ILE A 99 14.97 -34.14 0.97
CA ILE A 99 15.38 -34.93 2.15
C ILE A 99 15.00 -34.19 3.42
N ASP A 100 14.36 -34.90 4.35
CA ASP A 100 14.07 -34.40 5.69
C ASP A 100 15.18 -34.81 6.66
N LEU A 101 15.81 -33.81 7.28
CA LEU A 101 16.90 -33.95 8.25
C LEU A 101 16.37 -34.23 9.67
N GLY A 102 15.05 -34.17 9.89
CA GLY A 102 14.42 -34.31 11.20
C GLY A 102 14.00 -35.73 11.59
N GLY A 103 14.28 -36.73 10.77
CA GLY A 103 14.09 -38.15 11.09
C GLY A 103 12.63 -38.65 11.14
N SER A 104 11.63 -37.77 11.16
CA SER A 104 10.23 -38.15 11.03
C SER A 104 9.84 -38.16 9.55
N SER A 105 9.60 -39.33 8.97
CA SER A 105 9.29 -39.49 7.54
C SER A 105 7.92 -38.87 7.19
N LEU A 106 7.85 -37.54 7.10
CA LEU A 106 6.65 -36.75 6.78
C LEU A 106 6.34 -36.80 5.27
N GLY A 107 6.47 -37.99 4.66
CA GLY A 107 6.34 -38.22 3.23
C GLY A 107 7.57 -37.90 2.40
N PHE A 108 8.70 -37.57 3.04
CA PHE A 108 10.01 -37.43 2.40
C PHE A 108 10.99 -38.47 2.94
N GLU A 109 12.04 -38.74 2.17
CA GLU A 109 13.14 -39.57 2.63
C GLU A 109 13.90 -38.87 3.76
N THR A 110 14.29 -39.61 4.78
CA THR A 110 15.08 -39.11 5.89
C THR A 110 16.52 -39.60 5.82
N VAL A 111 17.38 -38.98 6.63
CA VAL A 111 18.74 -39.45 6.88
C VAL A 111 18.88 -39.87 8.34
N SER A 112 19.69 -40.90 8.59
CA SER A 112 20.09 -41.32 9.93
C SER A 112 21.60 -41.48 9.92
N VAL A 113 22.24 -40.85 10.91
CA VAL A 113 23.69 -40.93 11.12
C VAL A 113 23.94 -41.99 12.20
N PRO A 114 24.79 -43.00 11.95
CA PRO A 114 25.22 -43.94 12.97
C PRO A 114 25.95 -43.26 14.13
N GLN A 115 25.51 -43.52 15.37
CA GLN A 115 26.02 -42.87 16.59
C GLN A 115 26.63 -43.88 17.57
N ASP A 116 26.41 -45.17 17.37
CA ASP A 116 26.79 -46.26 18.27
C ASP A 116 28.31 -46.45 18.37
N ASP A 117 29.04 -46.28 17.27
CA ASP A 117 30.51 -46.36 17.26
C ASP A 117 31.15 -45.23 18.08
N ALA A 118 30.66 -43.99 17.95
CA ALA A 118 31.20 -42.86 18.71
C ALA A 118 30.96 -43.03 20.23
N VAL A 119 29.78 -43.50 20.64
CA VAL A 119 29.49 -43.77 22.06
C VAL A 119 30.28 -44.97 22.58
N TYR A 120 30.48 -45.99 21.74
CA TYR A 120 31.35 -47.11 22.06
C TYR A 120 32.78 -46.65 22.34
N GLU A 121 33.37 -45.83 21.46
CA GLU A 121 34.72 -45.29 21.63
C GLU A 121 34.84 -44.42 22.89
N LEU A 122 33.86 -43.57 23.15
CA LEU A 122 33.80 -42.76 24.38
C LEU A 122 33.72 -43.64 25.63
N THR A 123 32.92 -44.70 25.60
CA THR A 123 32.75 -45.61 26.74
C THR A 123 34.03 -46.44 26.96
N CYS A 124 34.65 -46.93 25.90
CA CYS A 124 35.95 -47.63 25.97
C CYS A 124 37.03 -46.71 26.55
N HIS A 125 37.04 -45.43 26.16
CA HIS A 125 37.93 -44.44 26.77
C HIS A 125 37.76 -44.33 28.29
N LEU A 126 36.53 -44.34 28.81
CA LEU A 126 36.27 -44.33 30.26
C LEU A 126 36.80 -45.59 30.96
N ILE A 127 36.59 -46.75 30.33
CA ILE A 127 36.97 -48.05 30.89
C ILE A 127 38.49 -48.27 30.87
N GLU A 128 39.13 -47.97 29.74
CA GLU A 128 40.55 -48.27 29.48
C GLU A 128 41.47 -47.21 30.06
N LYS A 129 41.16 -45.92 29.87
CA LYS A 129 42.03 -44.82 30.29
C LYS A 129 41.81 -44.40 31.74
N HIS A 130 40.56 -44.40 32.19
CA HIS A 130 40.20 -43.95 33.54
C HIS A 130 39.91 -45.10 34.51
N GLY A 131 39.90 -46.35 34.01
CA GLY A 131 39.72 -47.53 34.85
C GLY A 131 38.31 -47.71 35.40
N CYS A 132 37.30 -47.03 34.83
CA CYS A 132 35.91 -47.16 35.26
C CYS A 132 35.41 -48.60 35.10
N ARG A 133 34.65 -49.10 36.09
CA ARG A 133 34.09 -50.47 36.11
C ARG A 133 32.61 -50.51 36.46
N GLU A 134 32.10 -49.52 37.19
CA GLU A 134 30.67 -49.34 37.44
C GLU A 134 30.19 -48.10 36.67
N LEU A 135 29.49 -48.30 35.56
CA LEU A 135 29.06 -47.21 34.69
C LEU A 135 27.53 -47.06 34.67
N MET A 136 27.04 -45.85 34.47
CA MET A 136 25.61 -45.60 34.28
C MET A 136 25.38 -44.92 32.94
N PHE A 137 24.33 -45.30 32.24
CA PHE A 137 23.86 -44.58 31.06
C PHE A 137 22.62 -43.77 31.40
N LEU A 138 22.72 -42.44 31.30
CA LEU A 138 21.57 -41.53 31.40
C LEU A 138 20.95 -41.38 30.02
N ALA A 139 20.01 -42.26 29.70
CA ALA A 139 19.29 -42.30 28.43
C ALA A 139 18.35 -41.09 28.26
N GLY A 140 17.89 -40.88 27.02
CA GLY A 140 16.74 -40.01 26.75
C GLY A 140 15.41 -40.68 27.11
N HIS A 141 14.34 -40.29 26.39
CA HIS A 141 13.04 -40.96 26.52
C HIS A 141 13.14 -42.43 26.08
N GLU A 142 12.46 -43.32 26.80
CA GLU A 142 12.36 -44.74 26.45
C GLU A 142 11.74 -44.91 25.06
N GLY A 143 12.38 -45.73 24.21
CA GLY A 143 11.93 -45.98 22.84
C GLY A 143 12.28 -44.88 21.82
N ASN A 144 13.02 -43.83 22.21
CA ASN A 144 13.54 -42.85 21.27
C ASN A 144 14.69 -43.45 20.43
N PRO A 145 14.61 -43.45 19.08
CA PRO A 145 15.61 -44.12 18.23
C PRO A 145 17.06 -43.65 18.44
N ASP A 146 17.29 -42.35 18.59
CA ASP A 146 18.64 -41.82 18.82
C ASP A 146 19.20 -42.24 20.17
N SER A 147 18.38 -42.21 21.23
CA SER A 147 18.76 -42.70 22.55
C SER A 147 19.10 -44.19 22.54
N GLU A 148 18.30 -45.01 21.85
CA GLU A 148 18.53 -46.46 21.74
C GLU A 148 19.83 -46.77 21.00
N GLN A 149 20.16 -46.02 19.94
CA GLN A 149 21.41 -46.19 19.21
C GLN A 149 22.62 -45.81 20.07
N ARG A 150 22.56 -44.68 20.79
CA ARG A 150 23.61 -44.26 21.74
C ARG A 150 23.77 -45.30 22.84
N MET A 151 22.67 -45.80 23.41
CA MET A 151 22.67 -46.83 24.44
C MET A 151 23.26 -48.15 23.93
N SER A 152 23.00 -48.53 22.68
CA SER A 152 23.60 -49.72 22.06
C SER A 152 25.13 -49.65 22.04
N GLY A 153 25.70 -48.50 21.68
CA GLY A 153 27.14 -48.26 21.73
C GLY A 153 27.74 -48.42 23.12
N PHE A 154 27.06 -47.83 24.13
CA PHE A 154 27.43 -47.99 25.55
C PHE A 154 27.37 -49.45 26.00
N LEU A 155 26.25 -50.13 25.74
CA LEU A 155 26.03 -51.53 26.13
C LEU A 155 27.06 -52.47 25.49
N ARG A 156 27.41 -52.24 24.23
CA ARG A 156 28.47 -52.99 23.55
C ARG A 156 29.81 -52.87 24.29
N ALA A 157 30.22 -51.64 24.63
CA ALA A 157 31.49 -51.39 25.31
C ALA A 157 31.55 -52.02 26.72
N VAL A 158 30.50 -51.86 27.53
CA VAL A 158 30.49 -52.42 28.90
C VAL A 158 30.41 -53.94 28.92
N ASN A 159 29.70 -54.55 27.96
CA ASN A 159 29.60 -56.00 27.86
C ASN A 159 30.93 -56.64 27.43
N GLU A 160 31.61 -56.06 26.44
CA GLU A 160 32.93 -56.54 26.00
C GLU A 160 33.99 -56.48 27.10
N HIS A 161 33.91 -55.46 27.96
CA HIS A 161 34.84 -55.25 29.08
C HIS A 161 34.37 -55.85 30.41
N ASN A 162 33.22 -56.54 30.43
CA ASN A 162 32.60 -57.13 31.63
C ASN A 162 32.42 -56.14 32.80
N CYS A 163 32.00 -54.91 32.49
CA CYS A 163 31.70 -53.87 33.47
C CYS A 163 30.25 -53.99 34.01
N THR A 164 30.03 -53.60 35.25
CA THR A 164 28.67 -53.47 35.80
C THR A 164 28.05 -52.18 35.28
N HIS A 165 26.75 -52.22 34.99
CA HIS A 165 26.05 -51.06 34.46
C HIS A 165 24.61 -50.90 34.95
N GLU A 166 24.11 -49.67 34.94
CA GLU A 166 22.71 -49.31 35.17
C GLU A 166 22.23 -48.35 34.07
N ILE A 167 20.96 -48.44 33.69
CA ILE A 167 20.32 -47.52 32.74
C ILE A 167 19.32 -46.67 33.52
N PHE A 168 19.41 -45.35 33.37
CA PHE A 168 18.44 -44.40 33.91
C PHE A 168 17.81 -43.62 32.76
N TYR A 169 16.48 -43.72 32.62
CA TYR A 169 15.75 -42.99 31.58
C TYR A 169 15.49 -41.54 31.97
N GLY A 170 15.94 -40.65 31.08
CA GLY A 170 15.79 -39.21 31.14
C GLY A 170 14.71 -38.68 30.20
N ASP A 171 14.75 -37.37 29.98
CA ASP A 171 13.80 -36.61 29.17
C ASP A 171 14.49 -35.72 28.13
N PHE A 172 15.80 -35.95 27.88
CA PHE A 172 16.71 -35.06 27.16
C PHE A 172 16.82 -33.63 27.74
N TRP A 173 16.28 -33.41 28.95
CA TRP A 173 16.19 -32.11 29.56
C TRP A 173 16.64 -32.14 31.02
N LYS A 174 16.31 -31.09 31.76
CA LYS A 174 16.90 -30.81 33.07
C LYS A 174 16.27 -31.61 34.20
N MET A 175 15.02 -32.05 34.07
CA MET A 175 14.25 -32.54 35.22
C MET A 175 14.78 -33.89 35.69
N ARG A 176 14.86 -34.86 34.79
CA ARG A 176 15.32 -36.22 35.13
C ARG A 176 16.80 -36.27 35.51
N ALA A 177 17.64 -35.44 34.88
CA ALA A 177 19.03 -35.29 35.28
C ALA A 177 19.20 -34.74 36.72
N LYS A 178 18.36 -33.78 37.13
CA LYS A 178 18.34 -33.28 38.52
C LYS A 178 17.90 -34.35 39.51
N GLU A 179 16.90 -35.14 39.15
CA GLU A 179 16.42 -36.24 39.99
C GLU A 179 17.51 -37.27 40.22
N LEU A 180 18.20 -37.71 39.16
CA LEU A 180 19.36 -38.61 39.27
C LEU A 180 20.45 -38.00 40.16
N GLY A 181 20.85 -36.75 39.92
CA GLY A 181 21.87 -36.08 40.73
C GLY A 181 21.50 -36.03 42.21
N ASN A 182 20.24 -35.71 42.54
CA ASN A 182 19.75 -35.72 43.92
C ASN A 182 19.74 -37.11 44.54
N GLU A 183 19.41 -38.16 43.78
CA GLU A 183 19.46 -39.54 44.27
C GLU A 183 20.88 -39.99 44.61
N LEU A 184 21.88 -39.55 43.83
CA LEU A 184 23.29 -39.80 44.10
C LEU A 184 23.79 -39.04 45.34
N ILE A 185 23.45 -37.75 45.46
CA ILE A 185 23.84 -36.89 46.61
C ILE A 185 23.27 -37.43 47.92
N HIS A 186 22.02 -37.89 47.93
CA HIS A 186 21.37 -38.41 49.14
C HIS A 186 21.59 -39.91 49.35
N HIS A 187 22.53 -40.53 48.62
CA HIS A 187 22.87 -41.96 48.70
C HIS A 187 21.66 -42.91 48.54
N LYS A 188 20.63 -42.48 47.79
CA LYS A 188 19.50 -43.36 47.42
C LYS A 188 19.91 -44.38 46.37
N ARG A 189 20.96 -44.08 45.61
CA ARG A 189 21.66 -45.01 44.71
C ARG A 189 23.15 -45.01 45.02
N LYS A 190 23.83 -46.10 44.65
CA LYS A 190 25.29 -46.17 44.68
C LYS A 190 25.86 -45.22 43.63
N CYS A 191 26.93 -44.50 43.96
CA CYS A 191 27.62 -43.63 43.02
C CYS A 191 28.41 -44.49 42.00
N PRO A 192 28.13 -44.39 40.69
CA PRO A 192 28.94 -45.06 39.68
C PRO A 192 30.28 -44.33 39.49
N ASP A 193 31.24 -44.98 38.84
CA ASP A 193 32.52 -44.37 38.45
C ASP A 193 32.32 -43.31 37.35
N ALA A 194 31.37 -43.58 36.44
CA ALA A 194 31.05 -42.67 35.34
C ALA A 194 29.57 -42.71 34.94
N VAL A 195 29.04 -41.57 34.52
CA VAL A 195 27.72 -41.44 33.87
C VAL A 195 27.91 -40.96 32.44
N VAL A 196 27.51 -41.79 31.48
CA VAL A 196 27.46 -41.45 30.06
C VAL A 196 26.05 -40.93 29.76
N CYS A 197 25.92 -39.63 29.53
CA CYS A 197 24.63 -39.03 29.24
C CYS A 197 24.33 -39.04 27.75
N ALA A 198 23.08 -39.33 27.40
CA ALA A 198 22.62 -39.34 26.02
C ALA A 198 22.62 -37.94 25.38
N ASN A 199 22.68 -36.84 26.12
CA ASN A 199 22.91 -35.49 25.57
C ASN A 199 23.62 -34.53 26.53
N ASP A 200 24.08 -33.41 26.00
CA ASP A 200 24.84 -32.39 26.73
C ASP A 200 24.02 -31.63 27.77
N ILE A 201 22.74 -31.38 27.51
CA ILE A 201 21.88 -30.67 28.48
C ILE A 201 21.71 -31.50 29.76
N MET A 202 21.49 -32.80 29.65
CA MET A 202 21.44 -33.70 30.80
C MET A 202 22.81 -33.78 31.50
N ALA A 203 23.90 -33.89 30.74
CA ALA A 203 25.26 -33.94 31.28
C ALA A 203 25.63 -32.68 32.08
N VAL A 204 25.41 -31.49 31.51
CA VAL A 204 25.65 -30.20 32.17
C VAL A 204 24.79 -30.08 33.43
N THR A 205 23.51 -30.45 33.33
CA THR A 205 22.60 -30.37 34.49
C THR A 205 23.04 -31.31 35.61
N LEU A 206 23.47 -32.54 35.27
CA LEU A 206 23.96 -33.50 36.23
C LEU A 206 25.25 -33.03 36.89
N CYS A 207 26.22 -32.53 36.11
CA CYS A 207 27.44 -31.90 36.63
C CYS A 207 27.13 -30.80 37.65
N ASP A 208 26.26 -29.87 37.29
CA ASP A 208 25.88 -28.73 38.15
C ASP A 208 25.26 -29.19 39.48
N VAL A 209 24.38 -30.19 39.44
CA VAL A 209 23.70 -30.72 40.63
C VAL A 209 24.71 -31.42 41.54
N LEU A 210 25.54 -32.30 40.98
CA LEU A 210 26.55 -33.05 41.73
C LEU A 210 27.54 -32.12 42.42
N GLN A 211 28.08 -31.12 41.70
CA GLN A 211 29.00 -30.15 42.26
C GLN A 211 28.39 -29.34 43.42
N LYS A 212 27.15 -28.86 43.26
CA LYS A 212 26.44 -28.15 44.33
C LYS A 212 26.15 -29.05 45.53
N GLY A 213 26.00 -30.35 45.30
CA GLY A 213 25.87 -31.38 46.33
C GLY A 213 27.18 -31.83 46.97
N GLY A 214 28.32 -31.25 46.59
CA GLY A 214 29.64 -31.59 47.14
C GLY A 214 30.31 -32.81 46.51
N ILE A 215 29.77 -33.37 45.43
CA ILE A 215 30.39 -34.47 44.66
C ILE A 215 31.26 -33.85 43.57
N ASN A 216 32.54 -34.18 43.54
CA ASN A 216 33.49 -33.64 42.58
C ASN A 216 33.41 -34.34 41.23
N VAL A 217 33.24 -33.56 40.16
CA VAL A 217 33.42 -34.03 38.77
C VAL A 217 34.72 -33.44 38.24
N PRO A 218 35.71 -34.22 37.78
CA PRO A 218 35.74 -35.68 37.58
C PRO A 218 36.15 -36.51 38.83
N GLY A 219 36.50 -35.88 39.95
CA GLY A 219 37.27 -36.52 41.02
C GLY A 219 36.58 -37.72 41.71
N ASP A 220 35.28 -37.61 41.96
CA ASP A 220 34.46 -38.65 42.59
C ASP A 220 33.62 -39.41 41.55
N ILE A 221 33.26 -38.75 40.45
CA ILE A 221 32.44 -39.31 39.36
C ILE A 221 32.76 -38.60 38.06
N ILE A 222 32.89 -39.35 36.96
CA ILE A 222 33.03 -38.81 35.61
C ILE A 222 31.65 -38.60 34.99
N VAL A 223 31.45 -37.50 34.28
CA VAL A 223 30.21 -37.25 33.53
C VAL A 223 30.56 -36.87 32.10
N THR A 224 29.96 -37.55 31.13
CA THR A 224 30.13 -37.25 29.70
C THR A 224 28.80 -36.93 29.04
N GLY A 225 28.84 -36.20 27.94
CA GLY A 225 27.67 -35.83 27.15
C GLY A 225 27.75 -36.29 25.69
N PHE A 226 26.82 -35.78 24.91
CA PHE A 226 26.68 -36.01 23.47
C PHE A 226 26.00 -34.77 22.87
N ASP A 227 26.37 -34.38 21.65
CA ASP A 227 25.88 -33.28 20.80
C ASP A 227 26.97 -32.22 20.51
N GLY A 228 27.96 -32.05 21.41
CA GLY A 228 29.01 -31.03 21.24
C GLY A 228 28.50 -29.61 21.43
N HIS A 229 27.41 -29.42 22.18
CA HIS A 229 26.76 -28.15 22.41
C HIS A 229 27.65 -27.18 23.19
N ILE A 230 27.62 -25.90 22.85
CA ILE A 230 28.47 -24.86 23.48
C ILE A 230 28.32 -24.83 25.01
N SER A 231 27.13 -25.15 25.53
CA SER A 231 26.92 -25.21 26.99
C SER A 231 27.74 -26.28 27.69
N ALA A 232 28.03 -27.41 27.04
CA ALA A 232 28.91 -28.44 27.58
C ALA A 232 30.35 -27.94 27.63
N ILE A 233 30.82 -27.35 26.54
CA ILE A 233 32.19 -26.83 26.39
C ILE A 233 32.45 -25.67 27.36
N SER A 234 31.47 -24.78 27.56
CA SER A 234 31.57 -23.62 28.45
C SER A 234 31.20 -23.91 29.91
N ASN A 235 30.85 -25.15 30.26
CA ASN A 235 30.49 -25.54 31.63
C ASN A 235 31.72 -25.56 32.55
N PHE A 236 31.51 -25.58 33.87
CA PHE A 236 32.57 -25.90 34.83
C PHE A 236 32.23 -27.14 35.67
N PRO A 237 33.02 -28.24 35.57
CA PRO A 237 34.04 -28.49 34.55
C PRO A 237 33.41 -28.48 33.15
N SER A 238 34.22 -28.20 32.13
CA SER A 238 33.80 -28.40 30.75
C SER A 238 33.49 -29.88 30.55
N VAL A 239 32.32 -30.16 29.98
CA VAL A 239 31.83 -31.53 29.79
C VAL A 239 32.55 -32.16 28.60
N THR A 240 33.12 -33.33 28.82
CA THR A 240 33.62 -34.20 27.75
C THR A 240 32.44 -34.76 26.99
N THR A 241 32.40 -34.58 25.68
CA THR A 241 31.22 -34.85 24.86
C THR A 241 31.61 -35.38 23.48
N ILE A 242 30.64 -35.88 22.72
CA ILE A 242 30.80 -36.24 21.30
C ILE A 242 30.23 -35.09 20.46
N GLY A 243 31.05 -34.49 19.61
CA GLY A 243 30.66 -33.41 18.69
C GLY A 243 30.60 -33.86 17.24
N GLY A 244 30.09 -32.98 16.37
CA GLY A 244 30.04 -33.18 14.93
C GLY A 244 28.76 -33.80 14.38
N ILE A 245 27.82 -34.23 15.24
CA ILE A 245 26.60 -34.94 14.81
C ILE A 245 25.72 -34.13 13.84
N MET A 246 25.61 -32.81 14.04
CA MET A 246 24.82 -31.96 13.15
C MET A 246 25.53 -31.70 11.82
N SER A 247 26.85 -31.47 11.83
CA SER A 247 27.66 -31.38 10.61
C SER A 247 27.51 -32.66 9.77
N GLU A 248 27.60 -33.81 10.44
CA GLU A 248 27.46 -35.13 9.84
C GLU A 248 26.04 -35.38 9.28
N THR A 249 25.01 -34.93 9.99
CA THR A 249 23.61 -34.99 9.51
C THR A 249 23.42 -34.13 8.25
N GLY A 250 23.99 -32.92 8.23
CA GLY A 250 23.96 -32.02 7.09
C GLY A 250 24.70 -32.59 5.88
N ARG A 251 25.86 -33.20 6.10
CA ARG A 251 26.64 -33.92 5.09
C ARG A 251 25.87 -35.10 4.52
N ALA A 252 25.45 -36.04 5.36
CA ALA A 252 24.76 -37.25 4.94
C ALA A 252 23.43 -36.93 4.21
N GLY A 253 22.70 -35.91 4.68
CA GLY A 253 21.49 -35.42 4.01
C GLY A 253 21.78 -34.86 2.61
N THR A 254 22.84 -34.07 2.49
CA THR A 254 23.29 -33.48 1.22
C THR A 254 23.76 -34.57 0.26
N GLU A 255 24.62 -35.49 0.69
CA GLU A 255 25.07 -36.62 -0.14
C GLU A 255 23.88 -37.45 -0.64
N LYS A 256 22.91 -37.73 0.23
CA LYS A 256 21.72 -38.48 -0.14
C LYS A 256 20.89 -37.73 -1.20
N LEU A 257 20.71 -36.42 -1.03
CA LEU A 257 20.03 -35.59 -2.02
C LEU A 257 20.79 -35.60 -3.36
N LEU A 258 22.12 -35.41 -3.35
CA LEU A 258 22.97 -35.44 -4.55
C LEU A 258 22.87 -36.78 -5.31
N ARG A 259 22.78 -37.91 -4.58
CA ARG A 259 22.58 -39.25 -5.16
C ARG A 259 21.23 -39.36 -5.87
N ILE A 260 20.15 -38.89 -5.25
CA ILE A 260 18.78 -39.00 -5.79
C ILE A 260 18.54 -38.01 -6.93
N SER A 261 19.15 -36.82 -6.88
CA SER A 261 19.01 -35.80 -7.92
C SER A 261 19.72 -36.14 -9.25
N GLY A 262 20.47 -37.26 -9.33
CA GLY A 262 21.05 -37.78 -10.56
C GLY A 262 22.17 -36.92 -11.16
N GLY A 263 23.41 -37.41 -11.13
CA GLY A 263 24.53 -36.76 -11.81
C GLY A 263 25.17 -35.62 -11.03
N MET A 264 25.37 -35.80 -9.72
CA MET A 264 26.28 -34.96 -8.94
C MET A 264 27.36 -35.84 -8.29
N PRO A 265 28.65 -35.44 -8.34
CA PRO A 265 29.68 -36.15 -7.62
C PRO A 265 29.35 -36.09 -6.13
N VAL A 266 29.36 -37.25 -5.48
CA VAL A 266 29.21 -37.33 -4.03
C VAL A 266 30.63 -37.27 -3.46
N PRO A 267 31.01 -36.20 -2.75
CA PRO A 267 32.35 -36.10 -2.18
C PRO A 267 32.53 -37.22 -1.15
N ASP A 268 33.61 -37.98 -1.24
CA ASP A 268 33.99 -38.91 -0.18
C ASP A 268 34.51 -38.09 1.00
N SER A 269 33.64 -37.94 1.98
CA SER A 269 33.88 -37.12 3.17
C SER A 269 33.95 -38.07 4.36
N GLY A 270 34.98 -37.95 5.19
CA GLY A 270 35.12 -38.78 6.40
C GLY A 270 33.99 -38.55 7.40
N ASN A 271 33.90 -39.43 8.41
CA ASN A 271 33.01 -39.24 9.55
C ASN A 271 33.55 -38.11 10.45
N ASP A 272 32.75 -37.07 10.65
CA ASP A 272 33.12 -35.89 11.45
C ASP A 272 32.79 -36.06 12.95
N LEU A 273 32.20 -37.19 13.36
CA LEU A 273 31.94 -37.51 14.77
C LEU A 273 33.25 -37.74 15.53
N HIS A 274 33.47 -36.98 16.60
CA HIS A 274 34.68 -37.08 17.40
C HIS A 274 34.44 -36.72 18.87
N ILE A 275 35.29 -37.26 19.75
CA ILE A 275 35.27 -36.92 21.17
C ILE A 275 35.91 -35.54 21.37
N ILE A 276 35.16 -34.62 21.96
CA ILE A 276 35.63 -33.33 22.46
C ILE A 276 35.98 -33.51 23.94
N TYR A 277 37.27 -33.54 24.25
CA TYR A 277 37.75 -33.68 25.63
C TYR A 277 37.51 -32.41 26.44
N GLY A 278 36.74 -32.55 27.52
CA GLY A 278 36.55 -31.54 28.55
C GLY A 278 37.24 -31.91 29.86
N ALA A 279 37.13 -31.05 30.86
CA ALA A 279 37.66 -31.31 32.20
C ALA A 279 36.86 -32.40 32.96
N SER A 280 35.63 -32.71 32.56
CA SER A 280 34.73 -33.63 33.28
C SER A 280 35.11 -35.12 33.22
N CYS A 281 36.05 -35.51 32.34
CA CYS A 281 36.70 -36.83 32.37
C CYS A 281 38.11 -36.78 32.95
N GLY A 282 38.68 -35.60 33.22
CA GLY A 282 40.04 -35.44 33.72
C GLY A 282 41.17 -35.55 32.68
N CYS A 283 40.86 -35.70 31.39
CA CYS A 283 41.89 -35.71 30.33
C CYS A 283 42.47 -34.33 30.01
N VAL A 284 41.75 -33.26 30.33
CA VAL A 284 42.24 -31.89 30.24
C VAL A 284 42.67 -31.47 31.65
N GLU A 285 43.92 -31.02 31.81
CA GLU A 285 44.48 -30.65 33.12
C GLU A 285 43.56 -29.65 33.84
N LYS A 286 43.40 -29.83 35.16
CA LYS A 286 42.60 -28.95 36.02
C LYS A 286 43.11 -27.52 35.88
N MET A 287 42.35 -26.68 35.20
CA MET A 287 42.58 -25.25 35.24
C MET A 287 42.00 -24.68 36.55
N ALA A 288 42.62 -24.99 37.70
CA ALA A 288 42.16 -24.53 39.00
C ALA A 288 42.15 -22.99 39.11
N ASP A 289 43.03 -22.30 38.38
CA ASP A 289 43.05 -20.83 38.21
C ASP A 289 41.98 -20.29 37.23
N TYR A 290 41.29 -21.17 36.49
CA TYR A 290 40.36 -20.79 35.45
C TYR A 290 38.96 -20.53 35.96
N GLN A 291 38.60 -20.93 37.18
CA GLN A 291 37.28 -20.58 37.71
C GLN A 291 37.19 -19.06 37.91
N THR A 292 38.22 -18.45 38.51
CA THR A 292 38.34 -17.00 38.65
C THR A 292 38.61 -16.33 37.30
N ALA A 293 39.53 -16.87 36.48
CA ALA A 293 39.84 -16.29 35.18
C ALA A 293 38.67 -16.39 34.18
N ALA A 294 37.94 -17.50 34.13
CA ALA A 294 36.75 -17.66 33.28
C ALA A 294 35.57 -16.84 33.79
N LEU A 295 35.39 -16.68 35.11
CA LEU A 295 34.41 -15.72 35.64
C LEU A 295 34.78 -14.29 35.23
N GLN A 296 36.06 -13.90 35.31
CA GLN A 296 36.54 -12.59 34.87
C GLN A 296 36.41 -12.40 33.37
N VAL A 297 36.77 -13.40 32.56
CA VAL A 297 36.63 -13.38 31.09
C VAL A 297 35.16 -13.36 30.70
N ARG A 298 34.30 -14.14 31.35
CA ARG A 298 32.85 -14.13 31.10
C ARG A 298 32.25 -12.78 31.47
N GLU A 299 32.68 -12.19 32.58
CA GLU A 299 32.23 -10.85 32.98
C GLU A 299 32.77 -9.77 32.06
N GLN A 300 33.99 -9.91 31.55
CA GLN A 300 34.56 -9.02 30.54
C GLN A 300 33.82 -9.15 29.20
N ILE A 301 33.58 -10.37 28.72
CA ILE A 301 32.75 -10.64 27.53
C ILE A 301 31.35 -10.06 27.74
N ARG A 302 30.75 -10.22 28.92
CA ARG A 302 29.45 -9.64 29.26
C ARG A 302 29.48 -8.12 29.11
N ARG A 303 30.47 -7.44 29.69
CA ARG A 303 30.64 -5.98 29.57
C ARG A 303 30.90 -5.54 28.13
N ASP A 304 31.78 -6.23 27.41
CA ASP A 304 32.10 -5.92 26.02
C ASP A 304 30.88 -6.14 25.11
N THR A 305 30.07 -7.16 25.41
CA THR A 305 28.77 -7.41 24.76
C THR A 305 27.80 -6.28 25.09
N GLU A 306 27.67 -5.86 26.36
CA GLU A 306 26.82 -4.72 26.75
C GLU A 306 27.20 -3.41 26.04
N VAL A 307 28.50 -3.14 25.89
CA VAL A 307 29.00 -1.96 25.14
C VAL A 307 28.70 -2.09 23.65
N SER A 308 28.89 -3.28 23.06
CA SER A 308 28.51 -3.57 21.68
C SER A 308 27.01 -3.38 21.47
N ASP A 309 26.18 -3.91 22.36
CA ASP A 309 24.73 -3.81 22.33
C ASP A 309 24.28 -2.35 22.43
N MET A 310 24.94 -1.52 23.26
CA MET A 310 24.64 -0.09 23.35
C MET A 310 24.93 0.65 22.03
N LEU A 311 26.05 0.33 21.38
CA LEU A 311 26.39 0.89 20.06
C LEU A 311 25.38 0.45 19.00
N GLU A 312 25.03 -0.82 18.97
CA GLU A 312 24.00 -1.37 18.07
C GLU A 312 22.64 -0.70 18.32
N MET A 313 22.26 -0.47 19.58
CA MET A 313 21.02 0.19 19.95
C MET A 313 20.98 1.65 19.49
N ARG A 314 22.09 2.39 19.59
CA ARG A 314 22.19 3.76 19.06
C ARG A 314 22.02 3.78 17.54
N ILE A 315 22.64 2.84 16.84
CA ILE A 315 22.52 2.76 15.39
C ILE A 315 21.11 2.37 14.99
N ASN A 316 20.49 1.40 15.67
CA ASN A 316 19.09 1.04 15.44
C ASN A 316 18.16 2.26 15.61
N ALA A 317 18.37 3.08 16.64
CA ALA A 317 17.61 4.31 16.83
C ALA A 317 17.80 5.30 15.66
N ASP A 318 19.02 5.44 15.12
CA ASP A 318 19.30 6.25 13.93
C ASP A 318 18.59 5.70 12.67
N VAL A 319 18.71 4.40 12.41
CA VAL A 319 18.06 3.74 11.26
C VAL A 319 16.54 3.92 11.33
N ILE A 320 15.92 3.67 12.49
CA ILE A 320 14.48 3.85 12.69
C ILE A 320 14.07 5.30 12.41
N THR A 321 14.83 6.26 12.95
CA THR A 321 14.54 7.70 12.79
C THR A 321 14.62 8.11 11.33
N ARG A 322 15.69 7.71 10.62
CA ARG A 322 15.90 8.04 9.21
C ARG A 322 14.88 7.36 8.30
N ALA A 323 14.61 6.07 8.52
CA ALA A 323 13.63 5.33 7.74
C ALA A 323 12.20 5.85 7.94
N SER A 324 11.91 6.44 9.11
CA SER A 324 10.60 7.05 9.38
C SER A 324 10.40 8.41 8.69
N ALA A 325 11.48 9.05 8.23
CA ALA A 325 11.46 10.37 7.59
C ALA A 325 11.75 10.31 6.08
N VAL A 326 11.75 9.11 5.49
CA VAL A 326 12.20 8.89 4.12
C VAL A 326 11.23 9.47 3.08
N GLU A 327 11.76 10.11 2.03
CA GLU A 327 10.96 10.75 0.98
C GLU A 327 11.03 10.05 -0.38
N SER A 328 12.05 9.22 -0.59
CA SER A 328 12.21 8.47 -1.83
C SER A 328 12.76 7.07 -1.60
N LEU A 329 12.57 6.18 -2.58
CA LEU A 329 13.20 4.86 -2.55
C LEU A 329 14.73 4.99 -2.53
N SER A 330 15.30 6.01 -3.19
CA SER A 330 16.75 6.26 -3.20
C SER A 330 17.30 6.52 -1.80
N GLU A 331 16.64 7.39 -1.02
CA GLU A 331 17.04 7.67 0.36
C GLU A 331 16.95 6.41 1.23
N LEU A 332 15.93 5.57 1.02
CA LEU A 332 15.81 4.30 1.74
C LEU A 332 16.97 3.36 1.39
N THR A 333 17.32 3.25 0.11
CA THR A 333 18.47 2.45 -0.33
C THR A 333 19.79 2.98 0.22
N ASP A 334 19.94 4.30 0.37
CA ASP A 334 21.12 4.93 0.97
C ASP A 334 21.23 4.61 2.46
N ILE A 335 20.11 4.56 3.19
CA ILE A 335 20.10 4.12 4.59
C ILE A 335 20.61 2.68 4.69
N VAL A 336 20.12 1.78 3.84
CA VAL A 336 20.59 0.38 3.81
C VAL A 336 22.08 0.32 3.48
N ASP A 337 22.52 1.04 2.46
CA ASP A 337 23.92 1.04 2.04
C ASP A 337 24.86 1.54 3.16
N GLN A 338 24.46 2.61 3.85
CA GLN A 338 25.22 3.21 4.93
C GLN A 338 25.16 2.43 6.23
N THR A 339 24.21 1.52 6.44
CA THR A 339 24.05 0.79 7.72
C THR A 339 24.43 -0.68 7.60
N ALA A 340 24.42 -1.23 6.39
CA ALA A 340 24.75 -2.63 6.14
C ALA A 340 26.17 -3.00 6.58
N HIS A 341 27.14 -2.07 6.61
CA HIS A 341 28.52 -2.33 7.07
C HIS A 341 28.62 -2.82 8.53
N ILE A 342 27.54 -2.67 9.31
CA ILE A 342 27.51 -3.08 10.72
C ILE A 342 27.12 -4.54 10.87
N ILE A 343 26.46 -5.12 9.86
CA ILE A 343 26.22 -6.55 9.80
C ILE A 343 27.58 -7.22 9.64
N LYS A 344 27.92 -8.11 10.57
CA LYS A 344 29.23 -8.76 10.59
C LYS A 344 29.32 -9.83 9.50
N SER A 345 30.50 -9.94 8.90
CA SER A 345 30.96 -11.09 8.12
C SER A 345 30.16 -11.49 6.88
N TYR A 346 29.18 -10.71 6.42
CA TYR A 346 28.56 -10.95 5.11
C TYR A 346 29.53 -10.52 3.99
N ARG A 347 29.56 -11.28 2.89
CA ARG A 347 30.29 -10.96 1.66
C ARG A 347 29.51 -9.97 0.79
N SER A 348 28.21 -10.22 0.61
CA SER A 348 27.32 -9.33 -0.13
C SER A 348 25.86 -9.39 0.34
N LEU A 349 25.15 -8.26 0.21
CA LEU A 349 23.75 -8.06 0.58
C LEU A 349 22.94 -7.72 -0.68
N HIS A 350 21.76 -8.32 -0.80
CA HIS A 350 20.83 -8.14 -1.92
C HIS A 350 19.43 -7.82 -1.40
N LEU A 351 19.02 -6.55 -1.46
CA LEU A 351 17.68 -6.12 -1.09
C LEU A 351 16.74 -6.30 -2.30
N CYS A 352 15.86 -7.29 -2.25
CA CYS A 352 14.98 -7.65 -3.36
C CYS A 352 13.53 -7.32 -3.00
N ILE A 353 12.99 -6.26 -3.61
CA ILE A 353 11.64 -5.78 -3.36
C ILE A 353 10.69 -6.17 -4.48
N LEU A 354 9.40 -6.19 -4.18
CA LEU A 354 8.35 -6.36 -5.18
C LEU A 354 8.45 -5.24 -6.23
N PRO A 355 8.37 -5.53 -7.55
CA PRO A 355 8.39 -4.47 -8.57
C PRO A 355 7.23 -3.50 -8.47
N ASP A 356 6.11 -3.99 -7.94
CA ASP A 356 4.85 -3.30 -7.76
C ASP A 356 4.63 -2.87 -6.30
N TRP A 357 5.72 -2.65 -5.55
CA TRP A 357 5.68 -2.21 -4.15
C TRP A 357 4.96 -0.86 -3.96
N ASP A 358 4.96 -0.02 -5.00
CA ASP A 358 4.34 1.31 -5.09
C ASP A 358 3.05 1.32 -5.94
N SER A 359 2.64 0.16 -6.45
CA SER A 359 1.47 0.05 -7.32
C SER A 359 0.16 0.02 -6.53
N GLU A 360 -0.94 0.39 -7.18
CA GLU A 360 -2.28 0.55 -6.59
C GLU A 360 -2.33 1.65 -5.50
N PRO A 361 -2.11 2.93 -5.87
CA PRO A 361 -2.13 4.02 -4.91
C PRO A 361 -3.44 4.04 -4.13
N GLU A 362 -4.58 3.72 -4.77
CA GLU A 362 -5.93 3.71 -4.19
C GLU A 362 -6.10 2.83 -2.93
N GLN A 363 -5.22 1.84 -2.70
CA GLN A 363 -5.39 0.84 -1.64
C GLN A 363 -4.03 0.52 -0.95
N PRO A 364 -3.46 1.46 -0.16
CA PRO A 364 -2.12 1.30 0.42
C PRO A 364 -2.02 0.20 1.49
N ASP A 365 -3.13 -0.15 2.12
CA ASP A 365 -3.19 -1.13 3.22
C ASP A 365 -3.44 -2.57 2.73
N ILE A 366 -3.73 -2.77 1.45
CA ILE A 366 -3.93 -4.12 0.94
C ILE A 366 -2.58 -4.85 0.94
N CYS A 367 -2.51 -5.82 1.85
CA CYS A 367 -1.45 -6.81 1.89
C CYS A 367 -1.58 -7.72 0.68
N ARG A 368 -0.47 -7.88 -0.06
CA ARG A 368 -0.42 -8.82 -1.16
C ARG A 368 -0.66 -10.23 -0.61
N THR A 369 -1.83 -10.79 -0.88
CA THR A 369 -2.20 -12.17 -0.51
C THR A 369 -1.66 -13.23 -1.49
N LYS A 370 -1.03 -12.79 -2.59
CA LYS A 370 -0.51 -13.62 -3.67
C LYS A 370 0.99 -13.92 -3.46
N PRO A 371 1.47 -15.12 -3.86
CA PRO A 371 2.89 -15.47 -3.79
C PRO A 371 3.78 -14.50 -4.58
N TYR A 372 5.09 -14.53 -4.31
CA TYR A 372 6.08 -13.68 -5.00
C TYR A 372 5.84 -13.68 -6.53
N PRO A 373 5.89 -12.51 -7.19
CA PRO A 373 5.71 -12.37 -8.62
C PRO A 373 6.77 -13.13 -9.42
N GLY A 374 6.61 -13.21 -10.75
CA GLY A 374 7.60 -13.85 -11.63
C GLY A 374 8.90 -13.05 -11.81
N GLN A 375 8.87 -11.75 -11.48
CA GLN A 375 10.02 -10.86 -11.47
C GLN A 375 10.09 -10.11 -10.16
N MET A 376 11.31 -9.83 -9.70
CA MET A 376 11.61 -9.02 -8.52
C MET A 376 12.50 -7.85 -8.93
N LEU A 377 12.49 -6.78 -8.14
CA LEU A 377 13.40 -5.65 -8.28
C LEU A 377 14.51 -5.78 -7.25
N CYS A 378 15.77 -5.88 -7.69
CA CYS A 378 16.90 -5.76 -6.76
C CYS A 378 17.21 -4.28 -6.57
N ALA A 379 16.76 -3.72 -5.44
CA ALA A 379 16.92 -2.31 -5.11
C ALA A 379 18.36 -1.97 -4.72
N VAL A 380 19.00 -2.85 -3.95
CA VAL A 380 20.39 -2.69 -3.49
C VAL A 380 21.14 -3.99 -3.68
N THR A 381 22.30 -3.92 -4.34
CA THR A 381 23.36 -4.92 -4.22
C THR A 381 24.58 -4.26 -3.59
N LYS A 382 24.97 -4.70 -2.39
CA LYS A 382 26.14 -4.18 -1.68
C LYS A 382 27.16 -5.28 -1.44
N GLU A 383 28.40 -5.08 -1.88
CA GLU A 383 29.54 -5.87 -1.39
C GLU A 383 30.08 -5.21 -0.12
N ALA A 384 30.56 -5.99 0.86
CA ALA A 384 30.90 -5.50 2.21
C ALA A 384 31.83 -4.25 2.25
N TRP A 385 32.60 -4.00 1.19
CA TRP A 385 33.58 -2.92 1.08
C TRP A 385 33.36 -1.98 -0.12
N LYS A 386 32.18 -2.00 -0.74
CA LYS A 386 31.85 -1.16 -1.89
C LYS A 386 30.50 -0.48 -1.71
N ASP A 387 30.34 0.64 -2.40
CA ASP A 387 29.05 1.33 -2.50
C ASP A 387 28.06 0.45 -3.26
N GLY A 388 26.80 0.48 -2.84
CA GLY A 388 25.71 -0.27 -3.44
C GLY A 388 25.49 0.09 -4.90
N LYS A 389 25.15 -0.91 -5.73
CA LYS A 389 24.68 -0.70 -7.11
C LYS A 389 23.15 -0.73 -7.15
N SER A 390 22.57 0.20 -7.91
CA SER A 390 21.13 0.42 -7.99
C SER A 390 20.43 -0.45 -9.05
N GLY A 391 19.26 -0.97 -8.66
CA GLY A 391 18.05 -1.17 -9.46
C GLY A 391 18.13 -1.99 -10.75
N SER A 392 17.98 -3.31 -10.66
CA SER A 392 17.65 -4.13 -11.85
C SER A 392 16.53 -5.11 -11.59
N LEU A 393 15.58 -5.19 -12.52
CA LEU A 393 14.58 -6.27 -12.56
C LEU A 393 15.24 -7.59 -12.90
N PHE A 394 14.83 -8.65 -12.22
CA PHE A 394 15.35 -10.00 -12.45
C PHE A 394 14.24 -11.06 -12.27
N PRO A 395 14.32 -12.21 -12.95
CA PRO A 395 13.39 -13.32 -12.74
C PRO A 395 13.49 -13.87 -11.32
N THR A 396 12.36 -14.03 -10.62
CA THR A 396 12.31 -14.57 -9.24
C THR A 396 12.91 -15.96 -9.12
N SER A 397 12.89 -16.73 -10.22
CA SER A 397 13.54 -18.04 -10.33
C SER A 397 15.07 -18.00 -10.14
N GLN A 398 15.69 -16.82 -10.31
CA GLN A 398 17.11 -16.61 -10.05
C GLN A 398 17.41 -16.29 -8.58
N ILE A 399 16.40 -15.97 -7.76
CA ILE A 399 16.50 -15.59 -6.34
C ILE A 399 17.23 -14.25 -6.13
N VAL A 400 18.45 -14.07 -6.64
CA VAL A 400 19.16 -12.79 -6.66
C VAL A 400 19.91 -12.62 -7.99
N PRO A 401 20.12 -11.40 -8.50
CA PRO A 401 20.80 -11.17 -9.78
C PRO A 401 22.22 -11.75 -9.87
N MET A 402 22.92 -11.85 -8.73
CA MET A 402 24.28 -12.40 -8.65
C MET A 402 24.35 -13.85 -9.15
N LEU A 403 23.33 -14.67 -8.84
CA LEU A 403 23.30 -16.10 -9.19
C LEU A 403 23.12 -16.38 -10.69
N ALA A 404 22.90 -15.33 -11.49
CA ALA A 404 22.84 -15.44 -12.96
C ALA A 404 24.22 -15.35 -13.62
N LYS A 405 25.23 -14.86 -12.89
CA LYS A 405 26.60 -14.69 -13.39
C LYS A 405 27.48 -15.85 -12.92
N PRO A 406 28.57 -16.18 -13.64
CA PRO A 406 29.55 -17.14 -13.16
C PRO A 406 30.10 -16.71 -11.79
N HIS A 407 30.11 -17.64 -10.85
CA HIS A 407 30.58 -17.45 -9.47
C HIS A 407 31.07 -18.78 -8.90
N GLU A 408 31.82 -18.69 -7.80
CA GLU A 408 32.11 -19.83 -6.93
C GLU A 408 30.84 -20.20 -6.12
N PRO A 409 30.74 -21.44 -5.60
CA PRO A 409 29.61 -21.85 -4.77
C PRO A 409 29.37 -20.88 -3.60
N VAL A 410 28.12 -20.47 -3.43
CA VAL A 410 27.74 -19.51 -2.37
C VAL A 410 26.79 -20.08 -1.34
N LEU A 411 26.94 -19.61 -0.10
CA LEU A 411 25.95 -19.75 0.95
C LEU A 411 25.09 -18.48 0.99
N LEU A 412 23.86 -18.53 0.47
CA LEU A 412 22.92 -17.42 0.45
C LEU A 412 21.81 -17.63 1.47
N ILE A 413 21.71 -16.77 2.47
CA ILE A 413 20.65 -16.77 3.48
C ILE A 413 19.61 -15.73 3.13
N LEU A 414 18.35 -16.16 2.98
CA LEU A 414 17.23 -15.29 2.64
C LEU A 414 16.35 -15.07 3.87
N LEU A 415 16.06 -13.80 4.13
CA LEU A 415 15.13 -13.34 5.17
C LEU A 415 13.98 -12.55 4.54
N PRO A 416 12.75 -12.68 5.05
CA PRO A 416 11.59 -11.95 4.54
C PRO A 416 11.73 -10.44 4.81
N LEU A 417 11.20 -9.62 3.91
CA LEU A 417 11.07 -8.17 4.10
C LEU A 417 9.59 -7.83 4.20
N HIS A 418 9.11 -7.48 5.40
CA HIS A 418 7.70 -7.28 5.68
C HIS A 418 7.46 -6.25 6.79
N ALA A 419 6.29 -5.62 6.79
CA ALA A 419 5.79 -4.79 7.88
C ALA A 419 4.45 -5.38 8.34
N ALA A 420 4.42 -6.01 9.52
CA ALA A 420 3.31 -6.86 9.93
C ALA A 420 3.04 -7.94 8.86
N SER A 421 1.80 -8.09 8.37
CA SER A 421 1.43 -9.06 7.33
C SER A 421 1.71 -8.58 5.91
N GLN A 422 2.13 -7.32 5.75
CA GLN A 422 2.43 -6.74 4.45
C GLN A 422 3.85 -7.12 3.99
N VAL A 423 3.93 -7.96 2.96
CA VAL A 423 5.19 -8.41 2.37
C VAL A 423 5.66 -7.42 1.31
N PHE A 424 6.91 -6.97 1.44
CA PHE A 424 7.59 -6.09 0.47
C PHE A 424 8.66 -6.80 -0.35
N GLY A 425 9.08 -8.00 0.06
CA GLY A 425 10.11 -8.76 -0.66
C GLY A 425 10.90 -9.68 0.26
N TYR A 426 12.21 -9.75 0.03
CA TYR A 426 13.18 -10.46 0.87
C TYR A 426 14.57 -9.81 0.74
N CYS A 427 15.42 -10.07 1.72
CA CYS A 427 16.82 -9.68 1.71
C CYS A 427 17.71 -10.94 1.71
N GLY A 428 18.70 -10.97 0.82
CA GLY A 428 19.65 -12.06 0.70
C GLY A 428 21.04 -11.67 1.20
N PHE A 429 21.64 -12.51 2.03
CA PHE A 429 22.98 -12.34 2.59
C PHE A 429 23.88 -13.49 2.16
N VAL A 430 25.00 -13.16 1.52
CA VAL A 430 26.01 -14.17 1.12
C VAL A 430 27.08 -14.25 2.20
N TYR A 431 27.39 -15.46 2.65
CA TYR A 431 28.42 -15.73 3.64
C TYR A 431 29.50 -16.69 3.09
N GLU A 432 30.70 -16.62 3.67
CA GLU A 432 31.77 -17.59 3.39
C GLU A 432 31.66 -18.84 4.26
N LYS A 433 31.15 -18.70 5.50
CA LYS A 433 30.98 -19.79 6.45
C LYS A 433 29.61 -19.69 7.11
N ALA A 434 29.01 -20.83 7.45
CA ALA A 434 27.74 -20.86 8.17
C ALA A 434 27.82 -20.14 9.54
N ALA A 435 28.96 -20.27 10.24
CA ALA A 435 29.20 -19.65 11.54
C ALA A 435 29.24 -18.11 11.54
N ASP A 436 29.34 -17.49 10.37
CA ASP A 436 29.35 -16.03 10.23
C ASP A 436 27.94 -15.44 10.28
N PHE A 437 26.90 -16.22 9.99
CA PHE A 437 25.53 -15.77 10.14
C PHE A 437 25.09 -15.85 11.60
N LYS A 438 24.51 -14.75 12.09
CA LYS A 438 23.88 -14.70 13.41
C LYS A 438 22.56 -13.94 13.30
N ALA A 439 21.45 -14.62 13.61
CA ALA A 439 20.19 -13.93 13.83
C ALA A 439 20.35 -12.99 15.02
N SER A 440 20.22 -11.68 14.78
CA SER A 440 20.39 -10.65 15.81
C SER A 440 19.21 -9.69 15.83
N VAL A 441 18.98 -9.08 16.99
CA VAL A 441 18.00 -7.99 17.16
C VAL A 441 18.31 -6.84 16.20
N MET A 442 19.60 -6.56 15.96
CA MET A 442 20.02 -5.54 15.02
C MET A 442 19.59 -5.85 13.57
N LEU A 443 19.80 -7.07 13.10
CA LEU A 443 19.39 -7.48 11.75
C LEU A 443 17.87 -7.41 11.60
N PHE A 444 17.13 -7.86 12.63
CA PHE A 444 15.67 -7.76 12.67
C PHE A 444 15.19 -6.31 12.57
N ASN A 445 15.78 -5.40 13.37
CA ASN A 445 15.42 -4.00 13.37
C ASN A 445 15.74 -3.32 12.04
N LEU A 446 16.89 -3.62 11.42
CA LEU A 446 17.22 -3.08 10.11
C LEU A 446 16.18 -3.48 9.05
N LEU A 447 15.86 -4.77 8.92
CA LEU A 447 14.86 -5.25 7.97
C LEU A 447 13.48 -4.65 8.25
N SER A 448 13.08 -4.57 9.53
CA SER A 448 11.83 -3.96 9.96
C SER A 448 11.77 -2.46 9.65
N SER A 449 12.86 -1.72 9.86
CA SER A 449 12.95 -0.29 9.52
C SER A 449 12.86 -0.07 8.02
N VAL A 450 13.52 -0.90 7.21
CA VAL A 450 13.44 -0.82 5.75
C VAL A 450 12.03 -1.10 5.25
N ALA A 451 11.39 -2.17 5.76
CA ALA A 451 10.01 -2.48 5.40
C ALA A 451 9.03 -1.39 5.83
N ASN A 452 9.22 -0.80 7.01
CA ASN A 452 8.42 0.34 7.46
C ASN A 452 8.66 1.59 6.60
N GLY A 453 9.90 1.84 6.16
CA GLY A 453 10.21 2.91 5.21
C GLY A 453 9.46 2.75 3.89
N LEU A 454 9.43 1.54 3.32
CA LEU A 454 8.63 1.23 2.12
C LEU A 454 7.14 1.48 2.35
N ARG A 455 6.61 1.07 3.51
CA ARG A 455 5.21 1.33 3.89
C ARG A 455 4.92 2.84 3.95
N ILE A 456 5.79 3.63 4.57
CA ILE A 456 5.65 5.09 4.65
C ILE A 456 5.64 5.72 3.26
N LEU A 457 6.57 5.32 2.38
CA LEU A 457 6.62 5.80 1.00
C LEU A 457 5.32 5.48 0.25
N ARG A 458 4.77 4.27 0.42
CA ARG A 458 3.49 3.89 -0.21
C ARG A 458 2.32 4.74 0.29
N HIS A 459 2.23 5.01 1.60
CA HIS A 459 1.21 5.93 2.13
C HIS A 459 1.37 7.36 1.62
N ARG A 460 2.61 7.84 1.43
CA ARG A 460 2.87 9.15 0.85
C ARG A 460 2.41 9.23 -0.61
N LEU A 461 2.75 8.22 -1.42
CA LEU A 461 2.27 8.12 -2.81
C LEU A 461 0.74 8.08 -2.89
N TYR A 462 0.08 7.39 -1.95
CA TYR A 462 -1.38 7.42 -1.86
C TYR A 462 -1.91 8.81 -1.49
N ALA A 463 -1.29 9.50 -0.54
CA ALA A 463 -1.70 10.86 -0.17
C ALA A 463 -1.56 11.84 -1.35
N GLU A 464 -0.46 11.75 -2.11
CA GLU A 464 -0.25 12.52 -3.35
C GLU A 464 -1.28 12.18 -4.43
N TYR A 465 -1.56 10.89 -4.63
CA TYR A 465 -2.62 10.45 -5.54
C TYR A 465 -3.98 10.99 -5.12
N LEU A 466 -4.35 10.90 -3.85
CA LEU A 466 -5.61 11.44 -3.33
C LEU A 466 -5.69 12.95 -3.54
N GLN A 467 -4.60 13.67 -3.26
CA GLN A 467 -4.53 15.10 -3.50
C GLN A 467 -4.77 15.42 -4.98
N LYS A 468 -4.07 14.73 -5.88
CA LYS A 468 -4.24 14.90 -7.33
C LYS A 468 -5.66 14.56 -7.80
N THR A 469 -6.23 13.47 -7.33
CA THR A 469 -7.60 13.06 -7.65
C THR A 469 -8.63 14.05 -7.12
N VAL A 470 -8.42 14.60 -5.91
CA VAL A 470 -9.26 15.68 -5.36
C VAL A 470 -9.09 16.96 -6.17
N GLU A 471 -7.88 17.29 -6.59
CA GLU A 471 -7.60 18.45 -7.45
C GLU A 471 -8.31 18.30 -8.81
N GLU A 472 -8.16 17.16 -9.49
CA GLU A 472 -8.84 16.83 -10.75
C GLU A 472 -10.36 16.83 -10.60
N ALA A 473 -10.90 16.20 -9.55
CA ALA A 473 -12.33 16.22 -9.25
C ALA A 473 -12.84 17.63 -8.87
N SER A 474 -11.96 18.51 -8.40
CA SER A 474 -12.27 19.91 -8.13
C SER A 474 -12.22 20.79 -9.38
N MET A 475 -11.72 20.29 -10.53
CA MET A 475 -11.62 21.07 -11.78
C MET A 475 -12.97 21.31 -12.45
N TYR A 476 -13.92 20.40 -12.28
CA TYR A 476 -15.23 20.47 -12.93
C TYR A 476 -16.37 20.45 -11.91
N ASP A 477 -17.44 21.18 -12.19
CA ASP A 477 -18.69 21.12 -11.45
C ASP A 477 -19.43 19.80 -11.78
N LYS A 478 -19.63 18.95 -10.77
CA LYS A 478 -20.21 17.60 -10.92
C LYS A 478 -21.60 17.58 -11.56
N MET A 479 -22.36 18.67 -11.44
CA MET A 479 -23.74 18.74 -11.95
C MET A 479 -23.81 19.14 -13.42
N THR A 480 -22.81 19.86 -13.93
CA THR A 480 -22.89 20.53 -15.23
C THR A 480 -21.79 20.13 -16.20
N ASP A 481 -20.74 19.45 -15.72
CA ASP A 481 -19.55 19.08 -16.52
C ASP A 481 -18.81 20.30 -17.09
N MET A 482 -19.06 21.48 -16.51
CA MET A 482 -18.38 22.75 -16.78
C MET A 482 -17.21 22.91 -15.79
N LEU A 483 -16.22 23.76 -16.09
CA LEU A 483 -15.15 24.04 -15.12
C LEU A 483 -15.74 24.59 -13.81
N SER A 484 -15.18 24.22 -12.67
CA SER A 484 -15.49 24.87 -11.40
C SER A 484 -14.84 26.27 -11.35
N LYS A 485 -15.16 27.09 -10.35
CA LYS A 485 -14.44 28.36 -10.11
C LYS A 485 -12.91 28.16 -10.04
N LYS A 486 -12.46 27.08 -9.38
CA LYS A 486 -11.03 26.74 -9.28
C LYS A 486 -10.46 26.30 -10.62
N GLY A 487 -11.21 25.49 -11.38
CA GLY A 487 -10.79 25.04 -12.72
C GLY A 487 -10.70 26.18 -13.73
N LEU A 488 -11.58 27.17 -13.64
CA LEU A 488 -11.53 28.37 -14.46
C LEU A 488 -10.27 29.21 -14.17
N LEU A 489 -9.93 29.42 -12.90
CA LEU A 489 -8.73 30.18 -12.51
C LEU A 489 -7.46 29.55 -13.09
N LEU A 490 -7.28 28.23 -12.91
CA LEU A 490 -6.15 27.49 -13.47
C LEU A 490 -6.12 27.51 -15.00
N TYR A 491 -7.28 27.46 -15.66
CA TYR A 491 -7.37 27.62 -17.12
C TYR A 491 -6.86 29.00 -17.55
N LEU A 492 -7.27 30.07 -16.88
CA LEU A 492 -6.86 31.44 -17.21
C LEU A 492 -5.37 31.70 -16.91
N GLU A 493 -4.83 31.16 -15.82
CA GLU A 493 -3.40 31.23 -15.47
C GLU A 493 -2.51 30.49 -16.49
N ASN A 494 -2.93 29.30 -16.95
CA ASN A 494 -2.18 28.60 -17.99
C ASN A 494 -2.15 29.36 -19.31
N GLN A 495 -3.23 30.08 -19.65
CA GLN A 495 -3.28 30.90 -20.87
C GLN A 495 -2.36 32.13 -20.79
N GLU A 496 -2.12 32.69 -19.59
CA GLU A 496 -1.14 33.76 -19.33
C GLU A 496 0.27 33.38 -19.77
N GLN A 497 0.67 32.13 -19.51
CA GLN A 497 2.02 31.65 -19.80
C GLN A 497 2.25 31.43 -21.30
N THR A 498 1.19 31.19 -22.08
CA THR A 498 1.27 30.83 -23.51
C THR A 498 1.04 31.98 -24.49
N SER A 499 0.37 33.08 -24.11
CA SER A 499 -0.15 34.05 -25.07
C SER A 499 0.23 35.50 -24.73
N ARG A 500 1.04 36.14 -25.59
CA ARG A 500 1.14 37.60 -25.66
C ARG A 500 -0.03 38.14 -26.50
N ASN A 501 -0.84 39.03 -25.92
CA ASN A 501 -1.63 40.09 -26.59
C ASN A 501 -3.09 39.91 -27.04
N ASN A 502 -3.82 38.82 -26.78
CA ASN A 502 -5.27 38.81 -27.09
C ASN A 502 -6.12 38.61 -25.83
N GLY A 503 -6.89 39.64 -25.48
CA GLY A 503 -7.77 39.70 -24.31
C GLY A 503 -8.69 38.48 -24.22
N ILE A 504 -8.70 37.85 -23.06
CA ILE A 504 -9.63 36.78 -22.72
C ILE A 504 -10.88 37.46 -22.16
N MET A 505 -12.06 37.18 -22.70
CA MET A 505 -13.31 37.78 -22.22
C MET A 505 -14.09 36.81 -21.36
N LEU A 506 -14.57 37.28 -20.20
CA LEU A 506 -15.44 36.53 -19.30
C LEU A 506 -16.87 37.07 -19.43
N VAL A 507 -17.79 36.29 -20.00
CA VAL A 507 -19.24 36.58 -19.93
C VAL A 507 -19.80 35.83 -18.73
N THR A 508 -20.08 36.57 -17.66
CA THR A 508 -20.69 36.02 -16.46
C THR A 508 -22.21 36.07 -16.61
N ILE A 509 -22.89 34.92 -16.63
CA ILE A 509 -24.35 34.80 -16.70
C ILE A 509 -24.89 34.56 -15.28
N ALA A 510 -25.57 35.54 -14.69
CA ALA A 510 -26.35 35.38 -13.47
C ALA A 510 -27.84 35.22 -13.79
N MET A 511 -28.48 34.23 -13.16
CA MET A 511 -29.92 34.04 -13.18
C MET A 511 -30.59 34.83 -12.04
N LEU A 512 -31.69 35.55 -12.35
CA LEU A 512 -32.56 36.18 -11.35
C LEU A 512 -33.73 35.27 -10.95
N THR A 513 -33.94 35.28 -9.64
CA THR A 513 -34.91 34.66 -8.73
C THR A 513 -36.24 34.11 -9.28
N ALA A 514 -36.54 32.87 -8.87
CA ALA A 514 -37.91 32.38 -8.77
C ALA A 514 -38.70 33.23 -7.77
N SER A 515 -39.83 33.82 -8.19
CA SER A 515 -40.76 34.43 -7.23
C SER A 515 -41.65 33.34 -6.61
N PRO A 516 -41.65 33.16 -5.29
CA PRO A 516 -42.64 32.32 -4.62
C PRO A 516 -43.95 33.09 -4.54
N ASN A 517 -44.91 32.73 -5.40
CA ASN A 517 -46.31 32.96 -5.06
C ASN A 517 -46.99 31.60 -4.89
N ASN A 518 -47.20 31.24 -3.61
CA ASN A 518 -48.05 30.15 -3.11
C ASN A 518 -47.75 28.71 -3.60
N MET A 519 -46.53 28.20 -3.41
CA MET A 519 -46.28 26.75 -3.40
C MET A 519 -45.29 26.34 -2.31
N SER A 520 -45.47 25.14 -1.76
CA SER A 520 -44.71 24.57 -0.66
C SER A 520 -43.21 24.40 -0.98
N SER A 521 -42.37 24.56 0.04
CA SER A 521 -40.90 24.68 -0.03
C SER A 521 -40.15 23.53 -0.71
N SER A 522 -40.72 22.32 -0.78
CA SER A 522 -40.06 21.16 -1.40
C SER A 522 -40.19 21.08 -2.94
N ILE A 523 -41.22 21.69 -3.53
CA ILE A 523 -41.45 21.67 -4.99
C ILE A 523 -40.67 22.79 -5.68
N MET A 524 -40.29 23.84 -4.94
CA MET A 524 -39.49 24.94 -5.47
C MET A 524 -38.04 24.54 -5.75
N THR A 525 -37.45 23.66 -4.96
CA THR A 525 -36.04 23.23 -5.11
C THR A 525 -35.81 22.45 -6.40
N ASP A 526 -36.72 21.55 -6.77
CA ASP A 526 -36.57 20.72 -7.98
C ASP A 526 -36.76 21.55 -9.25
N ASN A 527 -37.73 22.46 -9.28
CA ASN A 527 -37.95 23.33 -10.45
C ASN A 527 -36.82 24.36 -10.65
N VAL A 528 -36.21 24.84 -9.55
CA VAL A 528 -35.03 25.71 -9.61
C VAL A 528 -33.82 24.93 -10.12
N LEU A 529 -33.57 23.73 -9.60
CA LEU A 529 -32.47 22.87 -10.07
C LEU A 529 -32.63 22.50 -11.56
N GLN A 530 -33.85 22.19 -12.02
CA GLN A 530 -34.13 21.94 -13.43
C GLN A 530 -33.86 23.17 -14.31
N SER A 531 -34.16 24.37 -13.82
CA SER A 531 -33.89 25.63 -14.54
C SER A 531 -32.38 25.93 -14.61
N GLU A 532 -31.63 25.63 -13.54
CA GLU A 532 -30.17 25.73 -13.50
C GLU A 532 -29.51 24.76 -14.48
N LEU A 533 -29.96 23.50 -14.52
CA LEU A 533 -29.46 22.50 -15.46
C LEU A 533 -29.83 22.82 -16.92
N LEU A 534 -31.02 23.37 -17.16
CA LEU A 534 -31.44 23.82 -18.49
C LEU A 534 -30.51 24.91 -19.03
N LEU A 535 -30.20 25.91 -18.19
CA LEU A 535 -29.29 26.99 -18.56
C LEU A 535 -27.87 26.47 -18.81
N ALA A 536 -27.34 25.63 -17.91
CA ALA A 536 -26.02 25.01 -18.08
C ALA A 536 -25.91 24.23 -19.39
N ASN A 537 -26.94 23.44 -19.73
CA ASN A 537 -26.99 22.69 -20.99
C ASN A 537 -27.09 23.61 -22.22
N ALA A 538 -27.87 24.69 -22.15
CA ALA A 538 -27.96 25.66 -23.23
C ALA A 538 -26.62 26.37 -23.48
N ILE A 539 -25.92 26.76 -22.40
CA ILE A 539 -24.58 27.36 -22.46
C ILE A 539 -23.60 26.39 -23.13
N ARG A 540 -23.60 25.11 -22.75
CA ARG A 540 -22.74 24.09 -23.36
C ARG A 540 -23.03 23.88 -24.85
N LEU A 541 -24.29 23.84 -25.24
CA LEU A 541 -24.70 23.62 -26.63
C LEU A 541 -24.31 24.78 -27.55
N ILE A 542 -24.41 26.02 -27.08
CA ILE A 542 -23.97 27.21 -27.84
C ILE A 542 -22.45 27.30 -27.90
N SER A 543 -21.78 26.88 -26.83
CA SER A 543 -20.32 26.99 -26.74
C SER A 543 -19.55 26.03 -27.63
N GLY A 544 -20.13 24.86 -27.95
CA GLY A 544 -19.48 23.85 -28.78
C GLY A 544 -18.06 23.51 -28.29
N ARG A 545 -17.12 23.25 -29.21
CA ARG A 545 -15.67 23.18 -28.89
C ARG A 545 -14.98 24.55 -28.97
N LYS A 546 -15.72 25.64 -29.20
CA LYS A 546 -15.17 26.97 -29.51
C LYS A 546 -14.92 27.81 -28.26
N TYR A 547 -15.74 27.66 -27.21
CA TYR A 547 -15.64 28.44 -25.97
C TYR A 547 -15.45 27.53 -24.76
N GLN A 548 -14.68 28.02 -23.78
CA GLN A 548 -14.52 27.33 -22.50
C GLN A 548 -15.59 27.82 -21.53
N THR A 549 -16.23 26.92 -20.79
CA THR A 549 -17.36 27.29 -19.91
C THR A 549 -17.12 26.84 -18.48
N ALA A 550 -17.55 27.64 -17.51
CA ALA A 550 -17.41 27.36 -16.08
C ALA A 550 -18.70 27.64 -15.30
N ARG A 551 -18.90 26.95 -14.19
CA ARG A 551 -19.88 27.26 -13.14
C ARG A 551 -19.14 27.83 -11.93
N LEU A 552 -19.45 29.08 -11.59
CA LEU A 552 -18.77 29.80 -10.52
C LEU A 552 -19.42 29.58 -9.15
N ASP A 553 -20.75 29.51 -9.13
CA ASP A 553 -21.54 29.15 -7.95
C ASP A 553 -22.90 28.54 -8.36
N LYS A 554 -23.86 28.48 -7.43
CA LYS A 554 -25.19 27.92 -7.71
C LYS A 554 -25.91 28.62 -8.88
N ARG A 555 -25.74 29.92 -9.06
CA ARG A 555 -26.56 30.76 -9.97
C ARG A 555 -25.77 31.46 -11.06
N THR A 556 -24.45 31.27 -11.07
CA THR A 556 -23.55 32.06 -11.88
C THR A 556 -22.66 31.16 -12.74
N PHE A 557 -22.68 31.42 -14.04
CA PHE A 557 -21.90 30.72 -15.04
C PHE A 557 -20.96 31.69 -15.74
N ALA A 558 -19.86 31.19 -16.29
CA ALA A 558 -18.93 31.96 -17.08
C ALA A 558 -18.70 31.30 -18.43
N ILE A 559 -18.65 32.10 -19.49
CA ILE A 559 -18.21 31.70 -20.83
C ILE A 559 -16.95 32.49 -21.16
N VAL A 560 -15.92 31.78 -21.62
CA VAL A 560 -14.61 32.32 -21.94
C VAL A 560 -14.29 32.10 -23.41
N PHE A 561 -13.91 33.19 -24.08
CA PHE A 561 -13.54 33.16 -25.50
C PHE A 561 -12.44 34.18 -25.81
N SER A 562 -11.79 34.00 -26.96
CA SER A 562 -10.76 34.90 -27.50
C SER A 562 -11.40 35.98 -28.37
N LEU A 563 -10.91 37.21 -28.28
CA LEU A 563 -11.38 38.34 -29.09
C LEU A 563 -10.72 38.35 -30.48
N GLU A 564 -11.53 38.46 -31.52
CA GLU A 564 -11.10 38.75 -32.91
C GLU A 564 -11.74 40.09 -33.32
N GLU A 565 -10.91 41.13 -33.52
CA GLU A 565 -11.11 42.52 -34.02
C GLU A 565 -12.35 43.36 -33.56
N GLU A 566 -13.42 42.75 -33.06
CA GLU A 566 -14.69 43.39 -32.65
C GLU A 566 -14.75 43.64 -31.14
N THR A 567 -15.69 44.52 -30.73
CA THR A 567 -15.81 44.90 -29.32
C THR A 567 -16.46 43.78 -28.49
N PRO A 568 -16.00 43.57 -27.24
CA PRO A 568 -16.55 42.63 -26.28
C PRO A 568 -18.08 42.53 -26.21
N GLU A 569 -18.74 43.67 -26.22
CA GLU A 569 -20.18 43.80 -26.04
C GLU A 569 -20.95 43.16 -27.19
N TYR A 570 -20.41 43.20 -28.42
CA TYR A 570 -21.06 42.65 -29.60
C TYR A 570 -21.18 41.13 -29.53
N TYR A 571 -20.08 40.44 -29.19
CA TYR A 571 -20.07 38.99 -29.00
C TYR A 571 -20.98 38.55 -27.87
N ALA A 572 -21.00 39.32 -26.77
CA ALA A 572 -21.88 39.02 -25.64
C ALA A 572 -23.36 39.18 -26.02
N GLU A 573 -23.73 40.24 -26.75
CA GLU A 573 -25.09 40.43 -27.27
C GLU A 573 -25.50 39.29 -28.21
N GLU A 574 -24.63 38.89 -29.15
CA GLU A 574 -24.90 37.78 -30.07
C GLU A 574 -25.11 36.46 -29.31
N LEU A 575 -24.22 36.14 -28.36
CA LEU A 575 -24.32 34.96 -27.50
C LEU A 575 -25.62 34.95 -26.70
N MET A 576 -26.03 36.09 -26.14
CA MET A 576 -27.30 36.17 -25.39
C MET A 576 -28.52 35.94 -26.28
N ILE A 577 -28.53 36.50 -27.50
CA ILE A 577 -29.61 36.28 -28.47
C ILE A 577 -29.71 34.78 -28.81
N GLN A 578 -28.58 34.12 -29.07
CA GLN A 578 -28.53 32.69 -29.35
C GLN A 578 -29.02 31.87 -28.14
N LEU A 579 -28.61 32.25 -26.93
CA LEU A 579 -28.99 31.62 -25.66
C LEU A 579 -30.50 31.73 -25.41
N GLU A 580 -31.09 32.91 -25.60
CA GLU A 580 -32.53 33.11 -25.47
C GLU A 580 -33.33 32.23 -26.45
N VAL A 581 -32.88 32.14 -27.70
CA VAL A 581 -33.55 31.30 -28.71
C VAL A 581 -33.45 29.82 -28.34
N LEU A 582 -32.28 29.38 -27.87
CA LEU A 582 -32.05 27.98 -27.54
C LEU A 582 -32.81 27.55 -26.29
N ILE A 583 -32.78 28.34 -25.21
CA ILE A 583 -33.53 28.07 -23.98
C ILE A 583 -35.02 27.91 -24.30
N ARG A 584 -35.58 28.77 -25.15
CA ARG A 584 -36.99 28.69 -25.57
C ARG A 584 -37.30 27.41 -26.34
N LYS A 585 -36.43 26.98 -27.27
CA LYS A 585 -36.59 25.72 -27.99
C LYS A 585 -36.50 24.51 -27.06
N MET A 586 -35.57 24.53 -26.10
CA MET A 586 -35.41 23.45 -25.12
C MET A 586 -36.61 23.35 -24.16
N GLN A 587 -37.32 24.45 -23.93
CA GLN A 587 -38.53 24.47 -23.11
C GLN A 587 -39.72 23.76 -23.78
N GLU A 588 -39.82 23.76 -25.11
CA GLU A 588 -40.93 23.13 -25.85
C GLU A 588 -41.04 21.60 -25.61
N GLY A 589 -39.99 20.98 -25.04
CA GLY A 589 -39.97 19.56 -24.64
C GLY A 589 -39.71 19.30 -23.14
N SER A 590 -39.70 20.32 -22.27
CA SER A 590 -39.31 20.21 -20.86
C SER A 590 -40.40 20.66 -19.88
N ALA A 591 -40.49 20.03 -18.71
CA ALA A 591 -41.39 20.40 -17.60
C ALA A 591 -40.88 21.58 -16.74
N ALA A 592 -39.85 22.30 -17.20
CA ALA A 592 -39.30 23.45 -16.47
C ALA A 592 -40.35 24.58 -16.35
N ALA A 593 -40.75 24.88 -15.11
CA ALA A 593 -41.79 25.87 -14.80
C ALA A 593 -41.40 27.33 -15.12
N PHE A 594 -40.10 27.62 -15.34
CA PHE A 594 -39.58 28.97 -15.52
C PHE A 594 -38.54 29.04 -16.65
N LEU A 595 -38.59 30.11 -17.43
CA LEU A 595 -37.55 30.46 -18.40
C LEU A 595 -36.48 31.30 -17.69
N PRO A 596 -35.21 30.85 -17.64
CA PRO A 596 -34.12 31.72 -17.21
C PRO A 596 -33.98 32.89 -18.19
N GLU A 597 -34.10 34.13 -17.71
CA GLU A 597 -33.69 35.33 -18.45
C GLU A 597 -32.22 35.62 -18.07
N PRO A 598 -31.25 35.37 -18.97
CA PRO A 598 -29.84 35.53 -18.66
C PRO A 598 -29.51 37.02 -18.49
N TYR A 599 -29.01 37.41 -17.31
CA TYR A 599 -28.33 38.69 -17.14
C TYR A 599 -26.83 38.48 -17.29
N TYR A 600 -26.15 39.35 -18.02
CA TYR A 600 -24.73 39.22 -18.25
C TYR A 600 -23.94 40.49 -17.90
N VAL A 601 -22.73 40.28 -17.42
CA VAL A 601 -21.66 41.27 -17.40
C VAL A 601 -20.50 40.71 -18.21
N CYS A 602 -19.92 41.56 -19.04
CA CYS A 602 -18.82 41.19 -19.89
C CYS A 602 -17.63 42.13 -19.63
N GLY A 603 -16.42 41.59 -19.67
CA GLY A 603 -15.20 42.38 -19.52
C GLY A 603 -13.96 41.61 -19.95
N GLU A 604 -12.91 42.36 -20.22
CA GLU A 604 -11.59 41.82 -20.56
C GLU A 604 -10.86 41.38 -19.28
N VAL A 605 -10.32 40.16 -19.30
CA VAL A 605 -9.55 39.60 -18.20
C VAL A 605 -8.16 40.24 -18.20
N SER A 606 -7.93 41.10 -17.22
CA SER A 606 -6.60 41.65 -16.91
C SER A 606 -5.90 40.82 -15.83
N TYR A 607 -4.57 40.82 -15.84
CA TYR A 607 -3.77 40.06 -14.88
C TYR A 607 -3.54 40.86 -13.58
N PRO A 608 -3.63 40.21 -12.40
CA PRO A 608 -3.94 38.79 -12.18
C PRO A 608 -5.44 38.45 -12.35
N ALA A 609 -5.73 37.31 -12.98
CA ALA A 609 -7.09 36.91 -13.35
C ALA A 609 -8.06 36.84 -12.15
N GLU A 610 -7.59 36.43 -10.98
CA GLU A 610 -8.39 36.37 -9.74
C GLU A 610 -9.00 37.71 -9.36
N LYS A 611 -8.24 38.80 -9.52
CA LYS A 611 -8.70 40.16 -9.22
C LYS A 611 -9.78 40.58 -10.22
N CYS A 612 -9.54 40.36 -11.50
CA CYS A 612 -10.51 40.69 -12.54
C CYS A 612 -11.82 39.89 -12.41
N LEU A 613 -11.74 38.58 -12.11
CA LEU A 613 -12.92 37.77 -11.81
C LEU A 613 -13.72 38.31 -10.62
N SER A 614 -13.02 38.82 -9.59
CA SER A 614 -13.66 39.40 -8.40
C SER A 614 -14.34 40.73 -8.73
N GLU A 615 -13.72 41.60 -9.53
CA GLU A 615 -14.32 42.87 -9.98
C GLU A 615 -15.55 42.64 -10.86
N LEU A 616 -15.48 41.67 -11.79
CA LEU A 616 -16.61 41.28 -12.62
C LEU A 616 -17.75 40.68 -11.78
N TRP A 617 -17.41 39.92 -10.74
CA TRP A 617 -18.37 39.37 -9.79
C TRP A 617 -19.10 40.47 -9.00
N GLU A 618 -18.37 41.47 -8.51
CA GLU A 618 -18.94 42.63 -7.82
C GLU A 618 -19.82 43.46 -8.76
N SER A 619 -19.39 43.66 -10.00
CA SER A 619 -20.18 44.36 -11.03
C SER A 619 -21.47 43.62 -11.37
N LEU A 620 -21.41 42.29 -11.48
CA LEU A 620 -22.59 41.45 -11.68
C LEU A 620 -23.54 41.59 -10.49
N SER A 621 -23.02 41.42 -9.28
CA SER A 621 -23.80 41.47 -8.03
C SER A 621 -24.48 42.83 -7.80
N SER A 622 -23.80 43.93 -8.16
CA SER A 622 -24.32 45.29 -8.03
C SER A 622 -25.31 45.69 -9.11
N SER A 623 -25.22 45.08 -10.30
CA SER A 623 -26.08 45.38 -11.44
C SER A 623 -27.31 44.47 -11.53
N MET A 624 -27.39 43.43 -10.69
CA MET A 624 -28.60 42.60 -10.56
C MET A 624 -29.80 43.46 -10.11
N PRO A 625 -30.92 43.43 -10.84
CA PRO A 625 -32.17 44.05 -10.38
C PRO A 625 -32.54 43.61 -8.95
N ALA A 626 -32.81 44.57 -8.07
CA ALA A 626 -33.37 44.29 -6.74
C ALA A 626 -34.66 43.46 -6.86
N GLU A 627 -34.89 42.54 -5.92
CA GLU A 627 -35.98 41.54 -5.81
C GLU A 627 -37.45 42.07 -5.84
N LYS A 628 -37.77 43.10 -6.61
CA LYS A 628 -39.10 43.71 -6.66
C LYS A 628 -39.77 43.52 -8.03
N GLY A 629 -40.51 42.41 -8.14
CA GLY A 629 -41.71 42.27 -8.98
C GLY A 629 -41.51 42.21 -10.50
N PHE A 630 -42.22 41.27 -11.14
CA PHE A 630 -42.46 41.12 -12.59
C PHE A 630 -41.81 42.20 -13.50
N THR A 631 -40.69 41.86 -14.13
CA THR A 631 -39.93 42.76 -15.03
C THR A 631 -40.42 42.71 -16.48
N GLY A 632 -41.71 42.40 -16.73
CA GLY A 632 -42.36 42.08 -18.03
C GLY A 632 -42.30 43.11 -19.17
N ILE A 633 -41.24 43.91 -19.24
CA ILE A 633 -40.81 44.84 -20.27
C ILE A 633 -40.73 44.17 -21.64
N SER A 634 -40.14 42.97 -21.75
CA SER A 634 -40.05 42.26 -23.04
C SER A 634 -41.44 41.86 -23.57
N GLN A 635 -42.32 41.40 -22.67
CA GLN A 635 -43.71 41.07 -23.00
C GLN A 635 -44.53 42.33 -23.34
N LEU A 636 -44.33 43.44 -22.63
CA LEU A 636 -44.91 44.76 -22.95
C LEU A 636 -44.45 45.30 -24.32
N LYS A 637 -43.15 45.21 -24.63
CA LYS A 637 -42.60 45.61 -25.94
C LYS A 637 -43.14 44.75 -27.07
N LYS A 638 -43.29 43.44 -26.85
CA LYS A 638 -43.97 42.53 -27.80
C LYS A 638 -45.43 42.92 -27.99
N LEU A 639 -46.16 43.16 -26.90
CA LEU A 639 -47.55 43.55 -26.93
C LEU A 639 -47.78 44.85 -27.71
N ARG A 640 -46.95 45.88 -27.46
CA ARG A 640 -47.00 47.15 -28.21
C ARG A 640 -46.80 46.95 -29.71
N ARG A 641 -45.85 46.09 -30.11
CA ARG A 641 -45.64 45.74 -31.53
C ARG A 641 -46.86 45.06 -32.15
N GLU A 642 -47.55 44.19 -31.43
CA GLU A 642 -48.75 43.52 -31.93
C GLU A 642 -49.93 44.50 -32.08
N ILE A 643 -50.11 45.41 -31.13
CA ILE A 643 -51.14 46.48 -31.18
C ILE A 643 -50.96 47.35 -32.42
N HIS A 644 -49.73 47.75 -32.72
CA HIS A 644 -49.42 48.60 -33.88
C HIS A 644 -49.51 47.83 -35.22
N LYS A 645 -49.35 46.50 -35.22
CA LYS A 645 -49.49 45.66 -36.42
C LYS A 645 -50.93 45.34 -36.79
N ALA A 646 -51.79 45.13 -35.79
CA ALA A 646 -53.19 44.73 -35.97
C ALA A 646 -54.12 45.51 -35.01
N PRO A 647 -54.26 46.84 -35.18
CA PRO A 647 -55.04 47.68 -34.27
C PRO A 647 -56.56 47.44 -34.32
N GLU A 648 -57.04 46.70 -35.33
CA GLU A 648 -58.44 46.31 -35.54
C GLU A 648 -58.96 45.27 -34.55
N LEU A 649 -58.08 44.51 -33.91
CA LEU A 649 -58.43 43.45 -32.96
C LEU A 649 -58.94 44.00 -31.62
N ASP A 650 -59.57 43.13 -30.81
CA ASP A 650 -59.98 43.47 -29.44
C ASP A 650 -58.78 43.48 -28.49
N TRP A 651 -58.32 44.69 -28.19
CA TRP A 651 -57.24 44.93 -27.25
C TRP A 651 -57.73 45.39 -25.87
N SER A 652 -58.97 45.07 -25.47
CA SER A 652 -59.51 45.50 -24.18
C SER A 652 -58.56 45.21 -23.00
N LEU A 653 -58.55 46.11 -22.00
CA LEU A 653 -57.69 45.95 -20.80
C LEU A 653 -57.92 44.61 -20.09
N SER A 654 -59.11 44.00 -20.21
CA SER A 654 -59.40 42.63 -19.76
C SER A 654 -58.59 41.58 -20.48
N VAL A 655 -58.49 41.66 -21.81
CA VAL A 655 -57.71 40.73 -22.63
C VAL A 655 -56.23 40.89 -22.30
N LEU A 656 -55.75 42.12 -22.16
CA LEU A 656 -54.36 42.40 -21.81
C LEU A 656 -53.98 41.93 -20.41
N ALA A 657 -54.81 42.25 -19.41
CA ALA A 657 -54.63 41.81 -18.04
C ALA A 657 -54.59 40.27 -17.93
N LYS A 658 -55.50 39.59 -18.63
CA LYS A 658 -55.54 38.12 -18.67
C LYS A 658 -54.31 37.53 -19.37
N ARG A 659 -53.87 38.12 -20.48
CA ARG A 659 -52.72 37.65 -21.27
C ARG A 659 -51.38 37.84 -20.56
N LEU A 660 -51.26 38.93 -19.79
CA LEU A 660 -50.08 39.23 -18.97
C LEU A 660 -50.18 38.65 -17.55
N ASN A 661 -51.29 38.00 -17.20
CA ASN A 661 -51.58 37.48 -15.87
C ASN A 661 -51.38 38.51 -14.72
N ILE A 662 -51.78 39.76 -14.96
CA ILE A 662 -51.67 40.86 -14.00
C ILE A 662 -52.98 41.66 -13.92
N SER A 663 -53.14 42.46 -12.87
CA SER A 663 -54.35 43.27 -12.71
C SER A 663 -54.44 44.39 -13.76
N LYS A 664 -55.66 44.77 -14.15
CA LYS A 664 -55.91 45.85 -15.13
C LYS A 664 -55.23 47.17 -14.75
N SER A 665 -55.28 47.52 -13.46
CA SER A 665 -54.65 48.73 -12.91
C SER A 665 -53.13 48.66 -13.00
N TYR A 666 -52.55 47.47 -12.85
CA TYR A 666 -51.11 47.27 -12.96
C TYR A 666 -50.65 47.36 -14.43
N VAL A 667 -51.40 46.80 -15.39
CA VAL A 667 -51.12 46.98 -16.83
C VAL A 667 -51.02 48.47 -17.20
N GLN A 668 -52.01 49.27 -16.77
CA GLN A 668 -52.05 50.70 -17.09
C GLN A 668 -50.87 51.46 -16.49
N LYS A 669 -50.54 51.18 -15.23
CA LYS A 669 -49.39 51.80 -14.54
C LYS A 669 -48.09 51.44 -15.25
N LEU A 670 -47.85 50.14 -15.47
CA LEU A 670 -46.64 49.60 -16.08
C LEU A 670 -46.43 50.11 -17.52
N TYR A 671 -47.50 50.18 -18.31
CA TYR A 671 -47.45 50.68 -19.69
C TYR A 671 -47.08 52.17 -19.76
N LYS A 672 -47.69 52.99 -18.88
CA LYS A 672 -47.43 54.43 -18.83
C LYS A 672 -46.03 54.75 -18.30
N GLU A 673 -45.57 54.03 -17.28
CA GLU A 673 -44.21 54.18 -16.76
C GLU A 673 -43.16 53.82 -17.82
N HIS A 674 -43.40 52.77 -18.62
CA HIS A 674 -42.39 52.28 -19.56
C HIS A 674 -42.39 52.99 -20.93
N PHE A 675 -43.56 53.39 -21.45
CA PHE A 675 -43.66 54.00 -22.78
C PHE A 675 -43.97 55.50 -22.77
N GLY A 676 -44.17 56.10 -21.59
CA GLY A 676 -44.51 57.52 -21.43
C GLY A 676 -45.91 57.91 -21.91
N VAL A 677 -46.66 56.98 -22.51
CA VAL A 677 -48.01 57.17 -23.04
C VAL A 677 -49.00 56.20 -22.41
N SER A 678 -50.27 56.60 -22.30
CA SER A 678 -51.28 55.67 -21.83
C SER A 678 -51.53 54.60 -22.91
N TYR A 679 -51.81 53.38 -22.46
CA TYR A 679 -52.16 52.27 -23.34
C TYR A 679 -53.33 52.63 -24.30
N ILE A 680 -54.33 53.35 -23.80
CA ILE A 680 -55.51 53.76 -24.58
C ILE A 680 -55.12 54.75 -25.67
N ASP A 681 -54.26 55.72 -25.36
CA ASP A 681 -53.79 56.72 -26.33
C ASP A 681 -52.94 56.09 -27.42
N ASP A 682 -52.09 55.12 -27.07
CA ASP A 682 -51.20 54.42 -28.01
C ASP A 682 -51.99 53.52 -28.98
N LEU A 683 -53.03 52.82 -28.50
CA LEU A 683 -53.97 52.09 -29.37
C LEU A 683 -54.74 53.05 -30.29
N LEU A 684 -55.21 54.18 -29.76
CA LEU A 684 -55.96 55.16 -30.52
C LEU A 684 -55.10 55.77 -31.64
N GLU A 685 -53.82 56.04 -31.35
CA GLU A 685 -52.86 56.52 -32.35
C GLU A 685 -52.66 55.49 -33.48
N ALA A 686 -52.49 54.21 -33.14
CA ALA A 686 -52.38 53.13 -34.12
C ALA A 686 -53.62 53.01 -35.03
N ARG A 687 -54.82 53.09 -34.43
CA ARG A 687 -56.10 53.06 -35.17
C ARG A 687 -56.30 54.26 -36.09
N ILE A 688 -55.95 55.47 -35.64
CA ILE A 688 -56.02 56.68 -36.48
C ILE A 688 -54.97 56.63 -37.60
N GLY A 689 -53.77 56.11 -37.34
CA GLY A 689 -52.75 55.87 -38.36
C GLY A 689 -53.24 54.94 -39.47
N MET A 690 -53.87 53.82 -39.10
CA MET A 690 -54.48 52.89 -40.06
C MET A 690 -55.64 53.55 -40.83
N ALA A 691 -56.49 54.32 -40.15
CA ALA A 691 -57.61 55.03 -40.78
C ALA A 691 -57.15 56.05 -41.83
N LYS A 692 -56.11 56.85 -41.53
CA LYS A 692 -55.51 57.77 -42.51
C LYS A 692 -55.05 57.04 -43.76
N LYS A 693 -54.37 55.91 -43.58
CA LYS A 693 -53.90 55.06 -44.69
C LYS A 693 -55.06 54.56 -45.55
N LEU A 694 -56.12 54.03 -44.92
CA LEU A 694 -57.29 53.53 -45.65
C LEU A 694 -58.06 54.64 -46.37
N LEU A 695 -58.18 55.83 -45.77
CA LEU A 695 -58.85 56.98 -46.40
C LEU A 695 -58.15 57.45 -47.69
N LEU A 696 -56.82 57.33 -47.75
CA LEU A 696 -55.99 57.75 -48.88
C LEU A 696 -55.79 56.68 -49.95
N THR A 697 -55.84 55.40 -49.56
CA THR A 697 -55.50 54.28 -50.46
C THR A 697 -56.71 53.49 -50.94
N THR A 698 -57.90 53.80 -50.45
CA THR A 698 -59.13 53.06 -50.76
C THR A 698 -60.36 53.97 -50.89
N ASP A 699 -61.33 53.54 -51.69
CA ASP A 699 -62.62 54.21 -51.88
C ASP A 699 -63.69 53.81 -50.85
N LEU A 700 -63.30 53.11 -49.78
CA LEU A 700 -64.20 52.63 -48.74
C LEU A 700 -65.00 53.79 -48.13
N ARG A 701 -66.29 53.57 -47.82
CA ARG A 701 -67.10 54.57 -47.10
C ARG A 701 -66.52 54.81 -45.71
N VAL A 702 -66.70 56.01 -45.16
CA VAL A 702 -66.19 56.37 -43.82
C VAL A 702 -66.63 55.38 -42.73
N SER A 703 -67.84 54.82 -42.86
CA SER A 703 -68.33 53.76 -41.97
C SER A 703 -67.55 52.45 -42.08
N GLU A 704 -67.11 52.07 -43.28
CA GLU A 704 -66.34 50.84 -43.55
C GLU A 704 -64.89 50.99 -43.10
N VAL A 705 -64.32 52.19 -43.26
CA VAL A 705 -63.00 52.54 -42.70
C VAL A 705 -63.03 52.46 -41.18
N ALA A 706 -64.10 52.95 -40.54
CA ALA A 706 -64.25 52.87 -39.09
C ALA A 706 -64.25 51.41 -38.61
N SER A 707 -65.04 50.54 -39.24
CA SER A 707 -65.07 49.11 -38.92
C SER A 707 -63.71 48.43 -39.13
N SER A 708 -63.02 48.76 -40.23
CA SER A 708 -61.69 48.20 -40.55
C SER A 708 -60.59 48.63 -39.57
N CYS A 709 -60.81 49.70 -38.80
CA CYS A 709 -59.89 50.17 -37.76
C CYS A 709 -60.30 49.74 -36.35
N GLY A 710 -61.25 48.80 -36.20
CA GLY A 710 -61.68 48.28 -34.90
C GLY A 710 -62.68 49.15 -34.14
N TYR A 711 -63.41 50.04 -34.84
CA TYR A 711 -64.50 50.81 -34.23
C TYR A 711 -65.87 50.17 -34.50
N GLN A 712 -66.66 50.00 -33.43
CA GLN A 712 -68.04 49.50 -33.54
C GLN A 712 -69.03 50.58 -33.99
N ASN A 713 -68.69 51.86 -33.85
CA ASN A 713 -69.57 52.99 -34.14
C ASN A 713 -68.84 54.06 -34.96
N ALA A 714 -69.32 54.30 -36.19
CA ALA A 714 -68.74 55.27 -37.11
C ALA A 714 -68.78 56.71 -36.57
N THR A 715 -69.82 57.09 -35.83
CA THR A 715 -69.94 58.41 -35.18
C THR A 715 -68.87 58.61 -34.13
N HIS A 716 -68.56 57.57 -33.35
CA HIS A 716 -67.49 57.62 -32.36
C HIS A 716 -66.11 57.74 -33.02
N PHE A 717 -65.87 56.99 -34.10
CA PHE A 717 -64.67 57.10 -34.92
C PHE A 717 -64.49 58.52 -35.49
N MET A 718 -65.52 59.09 -36.13
CA MET A 718 -65.45 60.43 -36.72
C MET A 718 -65.07 61.50 -35.68
N ARG A 719 -65.61 61.40 -34.45
CA ARG A 719 -65.27 62.31 -33.35
C ARG A 719 -63.81 62.17 -32.92
N GLN A 720 -63.30 60.95 -32.77
CA GLN A 720 -61.91 60.70 -32.39
C GLN A 720 -60.93 61.09 -33.50
N PHE A 721 -61.27 60.80 -34.76
CA PHE A 721 -60.46 61.16 -35.91
C PHE A 721 -60.34 62.68 -36.02
N ARG A 722 -61.44 63.42 -35.88
CA ARG A 722 -61.42 64.90 -35.87
C ARG A 722 -60.64 65.46 -34.69
N ALA A 723 -60.76 64.86 -33.50
CA ALA A 723 -60.00 65.29 -32.33
C ALA A 723 -58.48 65.11 -32.49
N LYS A 724 -58.03 64.08 -33.22
CA LYS A 724 -56.61 63.80 -33.46
C LYS A 724 -56.02 64.48 -34.69
N THR A 725 -56.82 64.71 -35.72
CA THR A 725 -56.33 65.21 -37.03
C THR A 725 -56.75 66.64 -37.34
N GLY A 726 -57.68 67.22 -36.57
CA GLY A 726 -58.23 68.56 -36.77
C GLY A 726 -59.34 68.64 -37.83
N MET A 727 -59.61 67.55 -38.57
CA MET A 727 -60.58 67.52 -39.68
C MET A 727 -61.40 66.23 -39.68
N SER A 728 -62.57 66.24 -40.33
CA SER A 728 -63.38 65.04 -40.46
C SER A 728 -62.70 64.02 -41.40
N PRO A 729 -62.98 62.70 -41.28
CA PRO A 729 -62.45 61.70 -42.22
C PRO A 729 -62.74 62.01 -43.69
N SER A 730 -63.92 62.59 -43.99
CA SER A 730 -64.28 63.02 -45.36
C SER A 730 -63.43 64.21 -45.82
N GLU A 731 -63.26 65.22 -44.96
CA GLU A 731 -62.38 66.36 -45.24
C GLU A 731 -60.92 65.93 -45.42
N TYR A 732 -60.47 64.92 -44.67
CA TYR A 732 -59.11 64.36 -44.79
C TYR A 732 -58.89 63.66 -46.14
N ARG A 733 -59.93 63.03 -46.68
CA ARG A 733 -59.90 62.38 -48.00
C ARG A 733 -59.91 63.39 -49.15
N GLU A 734 -60.60 64.52 -49.00
CA GLU A 734 -60.69 65.55 -50.06
C GLU A 734 -59.45 66.47 -50.14
N ARG A 735 -58.60 66.50 -49.11
CA ARG A 735 -57.45 67.41 -48.99
C ARG A 735 -56.10 66.86 -49.48
N GLN A 736 -56.06 65.64 -50.01
CA GLN A 736 -54.83 64.98 -50.50
C GLN A 736 -55.01 64.50 -51.92
#